data_AF-A0A8C8EF56-F1
#
_entry.id   AF-A0A8C8EF56-F1
#
_cell.length_a   1.000
_cell.length_b   1.000
_cell.length_c   1.000
_cell.angle_alpha   90.00
_cell.angle_beta   90.00
_cell.angle_gamma   90.00
#
_symmetry.space_group_name_H-M   'P 1'
#
loop_
_entity.id
_entity.type
_entity.pdbx_description
1 polymer ?
#
loop_
_entity_poly.entity_id
_entity_poly.type
_entity_poly.pdbx_seq_one_letter_code
_entity_poly.pdbx_strand_id
1 'polypeptide(L)'
;MQEGERPPGSPRGARPGPARPCSPCSRPRDSAPAARAVPWVREAEPPCCASPPGWVPGAWARGGSEPRGVATSASRFSTAIAITEQPVSVSVPVGYSFTLRCRAEGRTALQYQWFCQHRVPVGAQSVCHQIPGATKQDLPITAQQTQLYTCRINDLYKNAVFSDWVKVEVHQCVARGVPPRLWRGEPVIVLNPTEQRVEVGKPLQLQCAAMGVPAPSYQWYRNGNLLEHQKKKRLWITHAKVSDSGTYLCCASNSHGEHWSNAVDVHIGTCHSEKFFATGKIALLVGNNRYQHHPNLVAPVTDVFELSRLLEQLGFQVVSLLDLSKTEMVTAVSQFLQLLGKGVYAIFYYAGHGYEHLGRNYMVPVDAPQPYAPENCISVQRILQKMQQQQTALNIILLDTCRKWYNPECALSQVQPLEPWGNTVYGYATSEDAEAYELQDGEFSSGIFMKYLKKHILQEKKVTHMLEDVLEDIGRDPLVTGKQVMEIKHTLKEARSLTDPICPSGAAAEHWGHGHEPLSRTVTFPCGAEVALRFHQLFSNVMCVCAKLQPPPAHIADVRLLLCRPTEMDDVATLKESCLDQVLASVYKQEKLDCIFRLCGLQKIQTDVVLQLDLHYTQLSTKQRTCESLQTTLQKSLLGQFFNQKNYSQPDSQRTPACAVSMCLQDASALSTGPKGQAPLRTGSGHSLPSSNPSNFSSEPEENDESDLSELCSALLRAGPGQDHP
;
A
#
# COMPACT_ATOMS: atom_id res chain seq x y z
N MET A 1 -19.76 -37.01 42.41
CA MET A 1 -18.77 -37.94 42.98
C MET A 1 -17.42 -37.25 42.98
N GLN A 2 -16.56 -37.55 43.95
CA GLN A 2 -15.17 -37.11 43.92
C GLN A 2 -14.43 -37.93 42.86
N GLU A 3 -13.59 -37.29 42.07
CA GLU A 3 -12.23 -37.76 41.76
C GLU A 3 -11.45 -36.57 41.19
N GLY A 4 -10.16 -36.51 41.50
CA GLY A 4 -9.31 -35.42 41.06
C GLY A 4 -7.93 -35.95 40.73
N GLU A 5 -7.33 -35.45 39.65
CA GLU A 5 -5.94 -35.74 39.31
C GLU A 5 -5.20 -34.52 38.77
N ARG A 6 -3.88 -34.69 38.63
CA ARG A 6 -2.87 -33.64 38.71
C ARG A 6 -2.56 -32.99 37.35
N PRO A 7 -2.02 -31.76 37.31
CA PRO A 7 -1.49 -31.18 36.07
C PRO A 7 -0.19 -31.91 35.65
N PRO A 8 0.05 -32.10 34.33
CA PRO A 8 1.29 -32.67 33.82
C PRO A 8 2.47 -31.70 33.96
N GLY A 9 3.66 -32.27 34.11
CA GLY A 9 4.87 -31.54 34.49
C GLY A 9 5.60 -30.80 33.36
N SER A 10 6.45 -29.85 33.76
CA SER A 10 7.33 -29.08 32.87
C SER A 10 8.53 -29.92 32.41
N PRO A 11 8.92 -29.91 31.12
CA PRO A 11 10.23 -30.37 30.71
C PRO A 11 11.28 -29.28 30.97
N ARG A 12 12.30 -29.58 31.78
CA ARG A 12 13.51 -28.76 31.89
C ARG A 12 14.49 -29.12 30.78
N GLY A 13 15.07 -28.11 30.13
CA GLY A 13 16.49 -28.18 29.73
C GLY A 13 16.83 -28.08 28.25
N ALA A 14 16.96 -26.85 27.75
CA ALA A 14 17.99 -26.49 26.78
C ALA A 14 18.40 -25.03 27.00
N ARG A 15 19.67 -24.78 27.37
CA ARG A 15 20.25 -23.43 27.43
C ARG A 15 21.01 -23.15 26.13
N PRO A 16 20.69 -22.09 25.37
CA PRO A 16 21.65 -21.48 24.48
C PRO A 16 22.66 -20.67 25.31
N GLY A 17 23.95 -20.86 25.08
CA GLY A 17 25.01 -20.04 25.69
C GLY A 17 25.06 -18.63 25.05
N PRO A 18 25.71 -17.65 25.72
CA PRO A 18 25.82 -16.30 25.17
C PRO A 18 26.71 -16.27 23.93
N ALA A 19 26.19 -15.75 22.83
CA ALA A 19 26.98 -15.47 21.63
C ALA A 19 28.06 -14.42 21.95
N ARG A 20 29.32 -14.74 21.67
CA ARG A 20 30.43 -13.79 21.79
C ARG A 20 30.40 -12.81 20.61
N PRO A 21 30.63 -11.51 20.82
CA PRO A 21 30.73 -10.56 19.72
C PRO A 21 31.99 -10.82 18.89
N CYS A 22 31.84 -10.86 17.56
CA CYS A 22 32.97 -10.89 16.64
C CYS A 22 33.72 -9.54 16.70
N SER A 23 35.04 -9.60 16.80
CA SER A 23 35.90 -8.41 16.78
C SER A 23 36.14 -7.93 15.34
N PRO A 24 36.29 -6.62 15.08
CA PRO A 24 36.42 -6.09 13.72
C PRO A 24 37.84 -6.29 13.18
N CYS A 25 37.94 -6.75 11.92
CA CYS A 25 39.23 -6.91 11.24
C CYS A 25 39.70 -5.61 10.56
N SER A 26 41.00 -5.34 10.74
CA SER A 26 41.93 -4.66 9.82
C SER A 26 41.56 -3.28 9.22
N ARG A 27 42.23 -2.24 9.74
CA ARG A 27 42.59 -1.03 8.99
C ARG A 27 43.61 -1.34 7.89
N PRO A 28 43.63 -0.60 6.77
CA PRO A 28 44.85 -0.22 6.07
C PRO A 28 45.35 1.18 6.50
N ARG A 29 46.64 1.47 6.25
CA ARG A 29 47.37 2.66 6.68
C ARG A 29 47.45 3.75 5.59
N ASP A 30 47.57 4.98 6.06
CA ASP A 30 48.43 6.08 5.57
C ASP A 30 48.69 6.24 4.05
N SER A 31 48.19 7.35 3.49
CA SER A 31 49.01 8.20 2.60
C SER A 31 48.46 9.63 2.52
N ALA A 32 49.15 10.58 3.16
CA ALA A 32 48.97 12.01 2.91
C ALA A 32 49.98 12.49 1.86
N PRO A 33 49.66 13.55 1.10
CA PRO A 33 50.64 14.62 0.90
C PRO A 33 50.07 16.00 1.24
N ALA A 34 50.96 16.98 1.41
CA ALA A 34 50.66 18.25 2.07
C ALA A 34 50.58 19.47 1.13
N ALA A 35 50.00 20.54 1.70
CA ALA A 35 50.23 21.96 1.40
C ALA A 35 49.66 22.59 0.11
N ARG A 36 48.70 23.51 0.30
CA ARG A 36 48.98 24.97 0.36
C ARG A 36 47.77 25.79 0.83
N ALA A 37 48.04 26.93 1.45
CA ALA A 37 47.11 28.03 1.72
C ALA A 37 47.79 29.35 1.27
N VAL A 38 47.20 30.54 1.24
CA VAL A 38 45.96 31.15 1.78
C VAL A 38 45.47 32.20 0.71
N PRO A 39 44.48 33.13 0.89
CA PRO A 39 43.68 33.51 2.07
C PRO A 39 42.15 33.69 1.87
N TRP A 40 41.51 33.78 3.04
CA TRP A 40 40.20 34.32 3.41
C TRP A 40 39.63 35.52 2.60
N VAL A 41 38.30 35.49 2.44
CA VAL A 41 37.43 36.68 2.50
C VAL A 41 36.39 36.44 3.61
N ARG A 42 36.24 37.37 4.54
CA ARG A 42 35.12 37.40 5.51
C ARG A 42 34.12 38.45 5.03
N GLU A 43 32.88 38.06 4.77
CA GLU A 43 31.77 39.01 4.73
C GLU A 43 31.16 39.20 6.13
N ALA A 44 30.53 40.35 6.33
CA ALA A 44 30.33 40.93 7.65
C ALA A 44 28.96 40.59 8.28
N GLU A 45 28.93 40.49 9.62
CA GLU A 45 27.70 40.61 10.40
C GLU A 45 27.47 42.07 10.83
N PRO A 46 26.21 42.55 10.89
CA PRO A 46 25.89 43.93 11.24
C PRO A 46 25.93 44.22 12.77
N PRO A 47 26.21 45.46 13.20
CA PRO A 47 26.38 45.81 14.61
C PRO A 47 25.11 46.36 15.28
N CYS A 48 25.06 46.27 16.63
CA CYS A 48 24.39 47.14 17.64
C CYS A 48 24.10 46.32 18.93
N CYS A 49 24.18 46.82 20.18
CA CYS A 49 24.27 48.21 20.68
C CYS A 49 25.35 48.42 21.76
N ALA A 50 25.98 49.60 21.70
CA ALA A 50 26.45 50.51 22.76
C ALA A 50 26.89 49.99 24.16
N SER A 51 28.15 50.31 24.49
CA SER A 51 28.64 50.59 25.86
C SER A 51 29.07 52.07 25.95
N PRO A 52 28.71 52.83 27.01
CA PRO A 52 29.20 54.20 27.24
C PRO A 52 30.23 54.24 28.41
N PRO A 53 31.04 55.30 28.58
CA PRO A 53 32.23 55.49 27.75
C PRO A 53 33.51 55.81 28.57
N GLY A 54 34.68 55.68 27.93
CA GLY A 54 35.89 56.39 28.36
C GLY A 54 37.18 55.59 28.34
N TRP A 55 38.01 55.83 27.33
CA TRP A 55 39.43 56.23 27.40
C TRP A 55 40.08 56.03 26.02
N VAL A 56 40.87 57.02 25.57
CA VAL A 56 41.65 56.99 24.32
C VAL A 56 43.10 57.32 24.68
N PRO A 57 44.04 56.43 24.32
CA PRO A 57 45.09 56.78 23.35
C PRO A 57 45.14 55.70 22.24
N GLY A 58 45.59 55.96 21.02
CA GLY A 58 46.71 56.82 20.63
C GLY A 58 47.75 55.91 19.97
N ALA A 59 47.90 56.00 18.65
CA ALA A 59 48.73 55.08 17.87
C ALA A 59 50.23 55.24 18.17
N TRP A 60 51.05 54.25 17.78
CA TRP A 60 52.15 54.45 16.81
C TRP A 60 52.82 53.11 16.37
N ALA A 61 53.68 53.25 15.37
CA ALA A 61 54.34 52.31 14.46
C ALA A 61 54.88 50.93 14.92
N ARG A 62 55.14 50.12 13.88
CA ARG A 62 55.81 48.81 13.81
C ARG A 62 57.22 48.81 14.43
N GLY A 63 57.69 47.63 14.85
CA GLY A 63 59.10 47.24 14.62
C GLY A 63 59.74 46.30 15.65
N GLY A 64 60.17 45.11 15.21
CA GLY A 64 61.46 44.54 15.62
C GLY A 64 61.52 43.52 16.76
N SER A 65 62.00 42.32 16.40
CA SER A 65 62.93 41.46 17.17
C SER A 65 62.63 41.07 18.64
N GLU A 66 62.24 39.80 18.79
CA GLU A 66 62.78 38.90 19.83
C GLU A 66 64.33 38.82 19.74
N PRO A 67 65.09 38.50 20.82
CA PRO A 67 65.07 37.12 21.34
C PRO A 67 65.38 36.86 22.85
N ARG A 68 64.89 35.70 23.29
CA ARG A 68 65.47 34.76 24.30
C ARG A 68 65.82 35.29 25.70
N GLY A 69 64.93 34.97 26.66
CA GLY A 69 65.21 34.92 28.10
C GLY A 69 64.82 33.57 28.71
N VAL A 70 65.71 33.01 29.53
CA VAL A 70 65.65 31.68 30.18
C VAL A 70 64.30 31.36 30.83
N ALA A 71 63.81 30.13 30.62
CA ALA A 71 62.61 29.61 31.29
C ALA A 71 62.86 29.30 32.77
N THR A 72 62.34 30.14 33.67
CA THR A 72 62.10 29.79 35.07
C THR A 72 60.66 29.33 35.23
N SER A 73 60.46 28.14 35.82
CA SER A 73 59.15 27.53 36.01
C SER A 73 58.39 28.16 37.18
N ALA A 74 57.93 29.41 37.00
CA ALA A 74 56.94 30.01 37.89
C ALA A 74 55.54 29.50 37.51
N SER A 75 54.94 28.67 38.36
CA SER A 75 53.56 28.22 38.18
C SER A 75 52.62 29.42 38.26
N ARG A 76 52.10 29.87 37.10
CA ARG A 76 51.08 30.92 37.02
C ARG A 76 49.75 30.38 37.56
N PHE A 77 49.60 30.36 38.88
CA PHE A 77 48.29 30.19 39.53
C PHE A 77 47.42 31.38 39.17
N SER A 78 46.52 31.20 38.20
CA SER A 78 45.57 32.23 37.76
C SER A 78 44.87 32.87 38.97
N THR A 79 44.71 34.19 38.92
CA THR A 79 43.98 34.98 39.93
C THR A 79 42.50 35.13 39.60
N ALA A 80 42.07 34.68 38.42
CA ALA A 80 40.71 34.86 37.91
C ALA A 80 39.76 33.72 38.33
N ILE A 81 38.47 34.03 38.40
CA ILE A 81 37.38 33.05 38.55
C ILE A 81 37.37 32.15 37.31
N ALA A 82 37.38 30.83 37.50
CA ALA A 82 37.36 29.84 36.43
C ALA A 82 36.09 28.98 36.53
N ILE A 83 35.26 28.96 35.49
CA ILE A 83 34.07 28.10 35.44
C ILE A 83 34.52 26.67 35.12
N THR A 84 34.22 25.73 36.02
CA THR A 84 34.59 24.30 35.93
C THR A 84 33.45 23.42 35.45
N GLU A 85 32.20 23.83 35.63
CA GLU A 85 31.01 23.21 35.03
C GLU A 85 30.15 24.32 34.40
N GLN A 86 30.07 24.34 33.07
CA GLN A 86 29.09 25.16 32.36
C GLN A 86 27.71 24.49 32.43
N PRO A 87 26.61 25.26 32.51
CA PRO A 87 25.29 24.70 32.31
C PRO A 87 25.14 24.11 30.90
N VAL A 88 24.22 23.18 30.76
CA VAL A 88 23.87 22.58 29.46
C VAL A 88 22.49 23.06 28.99
N SER A 89 22.34 23.26 27.68
CA SER A 89 21.02 23.44 27.08
C SER A 89 20.20 22.15 27.24
N VAL A 90 18.87 22.26 27.29
CA VAL A 90 17.95 21.12 27.42
C VAL A 90 16.75 21.25 26.49
N SER A 91 16.15 20.12 26.10
CA SER A 91 14.90 20.10 25.33
C SER A 91 13.92 19.10 25.96
N VAL A 92 12.81 19.58 26.50
CA VAL A 92 11.95 18.83 27.44
C VAL A 92 10.47 19.19 27.21
N PRO A 93 9.49 18.38 27.66
CA PRO A 93 8.09 18.78 27.54
C PRO A 93 7.71 19.81 28.61
N VAL A 94 6.59 20.48 28.42
CA VAL A 94 5.98 21.33 29.45
C VAL A 94 5.71 20.53 30.74
N GLY A 95 5.96 21.16 31.90
CA GLY A 95 5.85 20.56 33.22
C GLY A 95 7.06 19.72 33.66
N TYR A 96 8.03 19.41 32.80
CA TYR A 96 9.20 18.62 33.19
C TYR A 96 10.15 19.40 34.10
N SER A 97 10.60 18.77 35.19
CA SER A 97 11.50 19.38 36.17
C SER A 97 12.93 18.85 36.05
N PHE A 98 13.90 19.75 36.04
CA PHE A 98 15.34 19.45 35.94
C PHE A 98 16.15 20.51 36.71
N THR A 99 17.48 20.47 36.62
CA THR A 99 18.36 21.45 37.29
C THR A 99 19.47 21.89 36.34
N LEU A 100 19.59 23.20 36.11
CA LEU A 100 20.79 23.77 35.51
C LEU A 100 21.87 23.88 36.59
N ARG A 101 23.10 23.50 36.24
CA ARG A 101 24.26 23.57 37.14
C ARG A 101 25.28 24.53 36.56
N CYS A 102 25.88 25.35 37.40
CA CYS A 102 27.10 26.05 37.08
C CYS A 102 28.05 25.89 38.27
N ARG A 103 29.32 25.55 38.02
CA ARG A 103 30.36 25.46 39.05
C ARG A 103 31.54 26.30 38.62
N ALA A 104 32.15 26.97 39.58
CA ALA A 104 33.35 27.75 39.37
C ALA A 104 34.29 27.63 40.57
N GLU A 105 35.57 27.81 40.30
CA GLU A 105 36.65 27.87 41.28
C GLU A 105 37.26 29.27 41.29
N GLY A 106 37.74 29.68 42.46
CA GLY A 106 38.33 30.99 42.69
C GLY A 106 38.98 31.06 44.06
N ARG A 107 39.81 32.10 44.28
CA ARG A 107 40.60 32.24 45.52
C ARG A 107 39.79 32.69 46.74
N THR A 108 38.54 33.12 46.57
CA THR A 108 37.65 33.58 47.64
C THR A 108 36.25 32.97 47.48
N ALA A 109 35.38 33.15 48.48
CA ALA A 109 34.01 32.70 48.41
C ALA A 109 33.27 33.31 47.20
N LEU A 110 32.75 32.45 46.33
CA LEU A 110 32.04 32.85 45.12
C LEU A 110 30.54 33.02 45.37
N GLN A 111 29.99 34.08 44.80
CA GLN A 111 28.56 34.38 44.80
C GLN A 111 28.00 34.10 43.41
N TYR A 112 26.87 33.42 43.34
CA TYR A 112 26.18 33.10 42.09
C TYR A 112 24.92 33.97 41.96
N GLN A 113 24.51 34.27 40.74
CA GLN A 113 23.20 34.86 40.44
C GLN A 113 22.75 34.46 39.04
N TRP A 114 21.60 33.79 38.94
CA TRP A 114 21.03 33.43 37.64
C TRP A 114 20.18 34.52 37.01
N PHE A 115 20.18 34.54 35.70
CA PHE A 115 19.40 35.43 34.85
C PHE A 115 18.66 34.60 33.79
N CYS A 116 17.50 35.08 33.35
CA CYS A 116 16.79 34.54 32.20
C CYS A 116 16.51 35.64 31.17
N GLN A 117 16.35 35.22 29.92
CA GLN A 117 15.98 36.09 28.80
C GLN A 117 14.94 35.36 27.94
N HIS A 118 13.78 36.00 27.76
CA HIS A 118 12.75 35.55 26.82
C HIS A 118 13.11 36.01 25.41
N ARG A 119 12.86 35.17 24.40
CA ARG A 119 12.88 35.64 23.01
C ARG A 119 11.59 36.42 22.72
N VAL A 120 11.73 37.70 22.44
CA VAL A 120 10.66 38.56 21.91
C VAL A 120 10.66 38.46 20.37
N PRO A 121 9.51 38.64 19.67
CA PRO A 121 9.50 38.72 18.21
C PRO A 121 10.46 39.77 17.64
N VAL A 122 10.87 39.57 16.38
CA VAL A 122 11.85 40.40 15.67
C VAL A 122 11.40 41.86 15.66
N GLY A 123 12.20 42.75 16.26
CA GLY A 123 11.93 44.19 16.34
C GLY A 123 11.93 44.76 17.77
N ALA A 124 11.84 43.94 18.80
CA ALA A 124 11.89 44.38 20.20
C ALA A 124 13.22 44.03 20.91
N GLN A 125 13.69 44.91 21.79
CA GLN A 125 14.86 44.62 22.63
C GLN A 125 14.55 43.49 23.62
N SER A 126 15.33 42.39 23.53
CA SER A 126 15.19 41.25 24.44
C SER A 126 15.87 41.56 25.78
N VAL A 127 15.09 41.87 26.81
CA VAL A 127 15.60 42.26 28.13
C VAL A 127 16.04 41.01 28.93
N CYS A 128 17.21 41.11 29.56
CA CYS A 128 17.72 40.10 30.49
C CYS A 128 17.22 40.41 31.91
N HIS A 129 16.55 39.45 32.54
CA HIS A 129 15.95 39.59 33.86
C HIS A 129 16.70 38.76 34.91
N GLN A 130 17.01 39.36 36.06
CA GLN A 130 17.55 38.64 37.22
C GLN A 130 16.46 37.75 37.82
N ILE A 131 16.77 36.49 38.11
CA ILE A 131 15.84 35.59 38.78
C ILE A 131 15.96 35.82 40.31
N PRO A 132 14.94 36.32 41.01
CA PRO A 132 15.04 36.62 42.44
C PRO A 132 15.34 35.38 43.27
N GLY A 133 16.29 35.48 44.21
CA GLY A 133 16.68 34.37 45.09
C GLY A 133 17.48 33.23 44.44
N ALA A 134 17.71 33.26 43.13
CA ALA A 134 18.51 32.26 42.42
C ALA A 134 20.03 32.50 42.58
N THR A 135 20.51 32.39 43.82
CA THR A 135 21.89 32.71 44.22
C THR A 135 22.78 31.48 44.47
N LYS A 136 22.31 30.30 44.06
CA LYS A 136 23.03 29.03 44.19
C LYS A 136 23.64 28.58 42.87
N GLN A 137 24.68 27.77 42.98
CA GLN A 137 25.32 27.03 41.88
C GLN A 137 24.35 26.09 41.11
N ASP A 138 23.24 25.70 41.73
CA ASP A 138 22.18 24.89 41.13
C ASP A 138 20.89 25.69 41.02
N LEU A 139 20.30 25.73 39.82
CA LEU A 139 18.99 26.32 39.54
C LEU A 139 17.99 25.22 39.15
N PRO A 140 17.09 24.80 40.06
CA PRO A 140 15.98 23.92 39.70
C PRO A 140 14.98 24.67 38.82
N ILE A 141 14.54 24.04 37.73
CA ILE A 141 13.60 24.59 36.75
C ILE A 141 12.49 23.58 36.51
N THR A 142 11.24 24.05 36.52
CA THR A 142 10.10 23.36 35.90
C THR A 142 9.80 24.03 34.57
N ALA A 143 9.90 23.28 33.48
CA ALA A 143 9.75 23.77 32.12
C ALA A 143 8.33 24.29 31.86
N GLN A 144 8.19 25.58 31.51
CA GLN A 144 6.90 26.20 31.17
C GLN A 144 6.92 26.86 29.79
N GLN A 145 8.03 27.51 29.43
CA GLN A 145 8.20 28.23 28.18
C GLN A 145 9.67 28.22 27.76
N THR A 146 9.93 28.37 26.46
CA THR A 146 11.29 28.37 25.92
C THR A 146 12.03 29.67 26.29
N GLN A 147 13.15 29.56 27.01
CA GLN A 147 13.94 30.69 27.51
C GLN A 147 15.45 30.42 27.39
N LEU A 148 16.23 31.49 27.43
CA LEU A 148 17.68 31.46 27.59
C LEU A 148 18.04 31.76 29.06
N TYR A 149 19.09 31.12 29.59
CA TYR A 149 19.60 31.34 30.94
C TYR A 149 21.12 31.51 30.93
N THR A 150 21.63 32.32 31.86
CA THR A 150 23.06 32.44 32.18
C THR A 150 23.24 32.62 33.70
N CYS A 151 24.36 32.18 34.24
CA CYS A 151 24.75 32.39 35.62
C CYS A 151 25.89 33.41 35.68
N ARG A 152 25.74 34.48 36.46
CA ARG A 152 26.85 35.36 36.85
C ARG A 152 27.51 34.79 38.10
N ILE A 153 28.83 34.66 38.08
CA ILE A 153 29.63 34.31 39.23
C ILE A 153 30.52 35.51 39.57
N ASN A 154 30.47 35.98 40.81
CA ASN A 154 31.34 37.06 41.28
C ASN A 154 32.10 36.68 42.56
N ASP A 155 33.29 37.23 42.73
CA ASP A 155 34.11 37.06 43.92
C ASP A 155 33.89 38.20 44.94
N LEU A 156 34.60 38.15 46.07
CA LEU A 156 34.55 39.19 47.11
C LEU A 156 35.14 40.54 46.66
N TYR A 157 35.94 40.55 45.58
CA TYR A 157 36.54 41.76 45.00
C TYR A 157 35.68 42.37 43.87
N LYS A 158 34.47 41.83 43.64
CA LYS A 158 33.54 42.22 42.56
C LYS A 158 34.04 41.94 41.14
N ASN A 159 35.06 41.09 40.97
CA ASN A 159 35.32 40.48 39.67
C ASN A 159 34.11 39.61 39.31
N ALA A 160 33.66 39.66 38.06
CA ALA A 160 32.49 38.90 37.61
C ALA A 160 32.75 38.21 36.27
N VAL A 161 32.34 36.95 36.18
CA VAL A 161 32.29 36.15 34.95
C VAL A 161 30.87 35.65 34.73
N PHE A 162 30.50 35.38 33.49
CA PHE A 162 29.21 34.82 33.12
C PHE A 162 29.40 33.42 32.52
N SER A 163 28.48 32.51 32.83
CA SER A 163 28.38 31.23 32.15
C SER A 163 27.95 31.41 30.69
N ASP A 164 28.17 30.38 29.89
CA ASP A 164 27.58 30.32 28.56
C ASP A 164 26.05 30.42 28.66
N TRP A 165 25.44 31.03 27.63
CA TRP A 165 23.99 31.12 27.51
C TRP A 165 23.43 29.76 27.08
N VAL A 166 22.57 29.18 27.92
CA VAL A 166 21.91 27.90 27.63
C VAL A 166 20.45 28.10 27.29
N LYS A 167 19.96 27.31 26.34
CA LYS A 167 18.56 27.29 25.95
C LYS A 167 17.83 26.16 26.67
N VAL A 168 16.75 26.51 27.37
CA VAL A 168 15.72 25.56 27.80
C VAL A 168 14.64 25.61 26.73
N GLU A 169 14.51 24.56 25.92
CA GLU A 169 13.48 24.46 24.88
C GLU A 169 12.33 23.57 25.36
N VAL A 170 11.11 24.11 25.31
CA VAL A 170 9.91 23.49 25.88
C VAL A 170 8.94 23.10 24.78
N HIS A 171 8.59 21.81 24.71
CA HIS A 171 7.59 21.27 23.78
C HIS A 171 6.21 21.26 24.44
N GLN A 172 5.22 21.91 23.83
CA GLN A 172 3.85 22.02 24.38
C GLN A 172 2.98 20.80 24.08
N CYS A 173 3.13 20.21 22.89
CA CYS A 173 2.39 19.01 22.46
C CYS A 173 3.39 17.88 22.27
N VAL A 174 3.32 16.87 23.13
CA VAL A 174 4.09 15.62 23.05
C VAL A 174 3.11 14.46 23.23
N ALA A 175 3.32 13.34 22.52
CA ALA A 175 2.47 12.17 22.62
C ALA A 175 2.37 11.66 24.06
N ARG A 176 1.18 11.22 24.49
CA ARG A 176 0.95 10.68 25.84
C ARG A 176 1.89 9.50 26.09
N GLY A 177 2.68 9.57 27.17
CA GLY A 177 3.63 8.52 27.56
C GLY A 177 5.11 8.87 27.37
N VAL A 178 5.43 10.01 26.74
CA VAL A 178 6.81 10.49 26.60
C VAL A 178 7.04 11.74 27.45
N PRO A 179 8.12 11.83 28.26
CA PRO A 179 9.11 10.79 28.55
C PRO A 179 8.61 9.72 29.54
N PRO A 180 9.20 8.51 29.53
CA PRO A 180 8.98 7.50 30.57
C PRO A 180 9.34 8.02 31.98
N ARG A 181 8.76 7.42 33.02
CA ARG A 181 9.10 7.71 34.44
C ARG A 181 10.59 7.49 34.81
N LEU A 182 11.33 6.79 33.96
CA LEU A 182 12.75 6.43 34.12
C LEU A 182 13.69 7.10 33.11
N TRP A 183 13.19 8.06 32.32
CA TRP A 183 14.01 8.80 31.35
C TRP A 183 15.18 9.52 32.03
N ARG A 184 16.39 9.35 31.48
CA ARG A 184 17.64 9.88 32.05
C ARG A 184 18.19 11.07 31.28
N GLY A 185 17.54 11.43 30.17
CA GLY A 185 17.94 12.54 29.30
C GLY A 185 18.45 12.11 27.92
N GLU A 186 18.39 10.82 27.60
CA GLU A 186 18.65 10.27 26.27
C GLU A 186 17.75 10.90 25.18
N PRO A 187 18.20 10.97 23.92
CA PRO A 187 17.42 11.61 22.87
C PRO A 187 16.12 10.85 22.59
N VAL A 188 15.02 11.56 22.43
CA VAL A 188 13.73 10.98 22.01
C VAL A 188 13.11 11.84 20.92
N ILE A 189 12.95 11.30 19.71
CA ILE A 189 12.25 11.99 18.62
C ILE A 189 10.78 12.21 19.03
N VAL A 190 10.33 13.46 18.96
CA VAL A 190 8.95 13.89 19.23
C VAL A 190 8.25 14.47 17.99
N LEU A 191 9.02 14.77 16.95
CA LEU A 191 8.52 15.14 15.63
C LEU A 191 9.40 14.49 14.56
N ASN A 192 8.81 13.55 13.83
CA ASN A 192 9.41 12.96 12.63
C ASN A 192 9.24 13.90 11.42
N PRO A 193 10.13 13.83 10.42
CA PRO A 193 9.92 14.48 9.14
C PRO A 193 8.80 13.80 8.34
N THR A 194 8.19 14.54 7.42
CA THR A 194 7.05 14.11 6.59
C THR A 194 7.43 14.02 5.13
N GLU A 195 6.81 13.12 4.35
CA GLU A 195 7.10 13.00 2.92
C GLU A 195 6.79 14.30 2.17
N GLN A 196 7.58 14.59 1.14
CA GLN A 196 7.40 15.80 0.34
C GLN A 196 7.72 15.55 -1.14
N ARG A 197 6.84 16.04 -2.01
CA ARG A 197 7.07 16.18 -3.44
C ARG A 197 7.28 17.67 -3.73
N VAL A 198 8.44 18.04 -4.28
CA VAL A 198 8.86 19.45 -4.43
C VAL A 198 9.27 19.68 -5.89
N GLU A 199 8.85 20.80 -6.48
CA GLU A 199 9.29 21.14 -7.83
C GLU A 199 10.79 21.47 -7.87
N VAL A 200 11.45 21.15 -8.99
CA VAL A 200 12.82 21.62 -9.24
C VAL A 200 12.90 23.14 -9.09
N GLY A 201 13.84 23.61 -8.26
CA GLY A 201 14.08 25.03 -7.97
C GLY A 201 13.28 25.63 -6.82
N LYS A 202 12.23 24.95 -6.32
CA LYS A 202 11.49 25.36 -5.11
C LYS A 202 12.25 24.97 -3.83
N PRO A 203 11.91 25.56 -2.66
CA PRO A 203 12.52 25.16 -1.40
C PRO A 203 11.97 23.85 -0.86
N LEU A 204 12.85 22.96 -0.39
CA LEU A 204 12.52 21.78 0.43
C LEU A 204 12.76 22.12 1.91
N GLN A 205 11.79 21.79 2.78
CA GLN A 205 11.91 21.94 4.23
C GLN A 205 11.52 20.66 4.97
N LEU A 206 12.50 19.86 5.42
CA LEU A 206 12.23 18.78 6.38
C LEU A 206 12.46 19.29 7.81
N GLN A 207 11.69 18.75 8.77
CA GLN A 207 11.80 19.10 10.18
C GLN A 207 11.86 17.84 11.05
N CYS A 208 12.81 17.82 11.97
CA CYS A 208 12.93 16.82 13.03
C CYS A 208 13.05 17.56 14.38
N ALA A 209 12.34 17.07 15.40
CA ALA A 209 12.52 17.57 16.76
C ALA A 209 12.62 16.42 17.75
N ALA A 210 13.50 16.58 18.73
CA ALA A 210 13.79 15.62 19.77
C ALA A 210 13.88 16.30 21.14
N MET A 211 13.54 15.54 22.18
CA MET A 211 13.81 15.86 23.57
C MET A 211 15.15 15.27 24.00
N GLY A 212 15.78 15.82 25.03
CA GLY A 212 17.07 15.38 25.58
C GLY A 212 17.58 16.32 26.67
N VAL A 213 18.31 15.75 27.62
CA VAL A 213 19.09 16.44 28.65
C VAL A 213 20.50 15.82 28.64
N PRO A 214 21.53 16.46 28.04
CA PRO A 214 21.51 17.74 27.30
C PRO A 214 20.62 17.76 26.04
N ALA A 215 20.28 18.94 25.56
CA ALA A 215 19.56 19.14 24.30
C ALA A 215 20.27 18.42 23.14
N PRO A 216 19.58 17.60 22.33
CA PRO A 216 20.25 16.86 21.26
C PRO A 216 20.83 17.77 20.18
N SER A 217 22.01 17.41 19.67
CA SER A 217 22.49 17.83 18.36
C SER A 217 21.79 17.02 17.27
N TYR A 218 21.70 17.55 16.05
CA TYR A 218 21.04 16.91 14.92
C TYR A 218 22.05 16.66 13.80
N GLN A 219 21.83 15.61 13.02
CA GLN A 219 22.58 15.33 11.80
C GLN A 219 21.66 14.68 10.78
N TRP A 220 21.55 15.27 9.58
CA TRP A 220 20.77 14.71 8.49
C TRP A 220 21.60 13.80 7.58
N TYR A 221 20.92 12.82 7.00
CA TYR A 221 21.43 11.86 6.03
C TYR A 221 20.48 11.79 4.83
N ARG A 222 21.04 11.46 3.65
CA ARG A 222 20.29 11.21 2.40
C ARG A 222 20.83 9.93 1.74
N ASN A 223 19.96 8.96 1.49
CA ASN A 223 20.34 7.65 0.92
C ASN A 223 21.52 7.01 1.69
N GLY A 224 21.47 7.06 3.03
CA GLY A 224 22.56 6.62 3.93
C GLY A 224 23.79 7.54 4.03
N ASN A 225 23.94 8.54 3.16
CA ASN A 225 25.11 9.42 3.13
C ASN A 225 24.95 10.63 4.06
N LEU A 226 26.04 11.01 4.74
CA LEU A 226 26.11 12.14 5.66
C LEU A 226 25.96 13.49 4.93
N LEU A 227 25.03 14.34 5.37
CA LEU A 227 24.94 15.73 4.91
C LEU A 227 25.74 16.65 5.84
N GLU A 228 27.06 16.76 5.62
CA GLU A 228 28.05 17.33 6.56
C GLU A 228 27.68 18.68 7.21
N HIS A 229 26.93 19.53 6.50
CA HIS A 229 26.57 20.88 6.92
C HIS A 229 25.14 20.99 7.49
N GLN A 230 24.37 19.90 7.47
CA GLN A 230 22.96 19.87 7.86
C GLN A 230 22.81 19.35 9.29
N LYS A 231 23.09 20.24 10.25
CA LYS A 231 23.11 19.95 11.70
C LYS A 231 22.00 20.62 12.52
N LYS A 232 20.95 21.11 11.84
CA LYS A 232 19.83 21.85 12.44
C LYS A 232 18.57 20.99 12.48
N LYS A 233 17.65 21.31 13.41
CA LYS A 233 16.30 20.73 13.49
C LYS A 233 15.51 20.79 12.18
N ARG A 234 15.81 21.78 11.33
CA ARG A 234 15.27 21.88 9.97
C ARG A 234 16.38 21.73 8.96
N LEU A 235 16.21 20.78 8.03
CA LEU A 235 16.91 20.76 6.77
C LEU A 235 16.21 21.75 5.84
N TRP A 236 16.99 22.64 5.20
CA TRP A 236 16.47 23.59 4.22
C TRP A 236 17.35 23.56 2.98
N ILE A 237 16.75 23.21 1.84
CA ILE A 237 17.38 23.32 0.51
C ILE A 237 16.64 24.45 -0.21
N THR A 238 17.30 25.55 -0.53
CA THR A 238 16.67 26.75 -1.13
C THR A 238 16.15 26.51 -2.54
N HIS A 239 16.93 25.77 -3.34
CA HIS A 239 16.62 25.42 -4.72
C HIS A 239 16.83 23.91 -4.90
N ALA A 240 15.76 23.15 -4.70
CA ALA A 240 15.74 21.71 -4.81
C ALA A 240 16.17 21.24 -6.21
N LYS A 241 17.15 20.33 -6.30
CA LYS A 241 17.56 19.69 -7.55
C LYS A 241 17.05 18.25 -7.60
N VAL A 242 16.90 17.68 -8.80
CA VAL A 242 16.52 16.26 -8.96
C VAL A 242 17.45 15.33 -8.19
N SER A 243 18.75 15.65 -8.16
CA SER A 243 19.80 14.96 -7.38
C SER A 243 19.62 15.01 -5.86
N ASP A 244 18.71 15.85 -5.36
CA ASP A 244 18.36 15.93 -3.95
C ASP A 244 17.16 15.04 -3.57
N SER A 245 16.60 14.30 -4.53
CA SER A 245 15.63 13.25 -4.26
C SER A 245 16.26 12.08 -3.49
N GLY A 246 15.43 11.36 -2.75
CA GLY A 246 15.81 10.14 -2.03
C GLY A 246 15.27 10.07 -0.61
N THR A 247 15.72 9.06 0.13
CA THR A 247 15.31 8.78 1.49
C THR A 247 16.14 9.60 2.48
N TYR A 248 15.47 10.42 3.28
CA TYR A 248 16.07 11.24 4.32
C TYR A 248 15.87 10.65 5.71
N LEU A 249 16.89 10.83 6.56
CA LEU A 249 16.90 10.42 7.96
C LEU A 249 17.53 11.54 8.80
N CYS A 250 17.08 11.71 10.04
CA CYS A 250 17.69 12.60 11.01
C CYS A 250 18.10 11.83 12.26
N CYS A 251 19.39 11.86 12.60
CA CYS A 251 19.89 11.38 13.89
C CYS A 251 19.90 12.55 14.88
N ALA A 252 19.28 12.35 16.06
CA ALA A 252 19.37 13.24 17.20
C ALA A 252 20.25 12.59 18.28
N SER A 253 21.34 13.26 18.69
CA SER A 253 22.36 12.68 19.58
C SER A 253 22.73 13.61 20.74
N ASN A 254 23.07 13.04 21.90
CA ASN A 254 23.69 13.76 23.02
C ASN A 254 24.64 12.83 23.80
N SER A 255 25.12 13.25 24.97
CA SER A 255 26.04 12.48 25.83
C SER A 255 25.48 11.15 26.36
N HIS A 256 24.17 10.90 26.25
CA HIS A 256 23.49 9.69 26.71
C HIS A 256 23.14 8.71 25.57
N GLY A 257 23.36 9.07 24.31
CA GLY A 257 23.12 8.21 23.16
C GLY A 257 22.59 8.94 21.93
N GLU A 258 21.98 8.19 21.02
CA GLU A 258 21.36 8.69 19.79
C GLU A 258 19.99 8.06 19.54
N HIS A 259 19.15 8.75 18.77
CA HIS A 259 17.83 8.30 18.35
C HIS A 259 17.59 8.80 16.91
N TRP A 260 17.20 7.88 16.03
CA TRP A 260 16.95 8.14 14.62
C TRP A 260 15.47 8.42 14.35
N SER A 261 15.18 9.39 13.49
CA SER A 261 13.83 9.58 12.97
C SER A 261 13.40 8.40 12.09
N ASN A 262 12.10 8.33 11.79
CA ASN A 262 11.62 7.53 10.66
C ASN A 262 12.34 7.97 9.37
N ALA A 263 12.55 7.00 8.47
CA ALA A 263 12.97 7.26 7.10
C ALA A 263 11.82 7.95 6.34
N VAL A 264 12.15 8.88 5.46
CA VAL A 264 11.15 9.64 4.71
C VAL A 264 11.61 9.89 3.28
N ASP A 265 10.76 9.57 2.30
CA ASP A 265 11.10 9.80 0.90
C ASP A 265 10.73 11.22 0.46
N VAL A 266 11.67 11.81 -0.28
CA VAL A 266 11.51 13.12 -0.91
C VAL A 266 11.74 12.96 -2.41
N HIS A 267 10.78 13.44 -3.20
CA HIS A 267 10.87 13.43 -4.65
C HIS A 267 10.95 14.86 -5.19
N ILE A 268 12.01 15.14 -5.94
CA ILE A 268 12.21 16.43 -6.60
C ILE A 268 12.23 16.24 -8.10
N GLY A 269 11.26 16.85 -8.78
CA GLY A 269 11.04 16.73 -10.22
C GLY A 269 10.17 17.87 -10.73
N THR A 270 9.75 17.83 -11.99
CA THR A 270 8.64 18.66 -12.45
C THR A 270 7.37 18.20 -11.72
N CYS A 271 6.68 19.05 -10.95
CA CYS A 271 5.37 18.67 -10.41
C CYS A 271 4.27 18.83 -11.47
N HIS A 272 4.45 18.11 -12.57
CA HIS A 272 3.32 17.32 -13.03
C HIS A 272 2.93 16.44 -11.85
N SER A 273 1.77 16.71 -11.26
CA SER A 273 0.92 15.59 -10.89
C SER A 273 0.62 14.88 -12.21
N GLU A 274 1.51 13.96 -12.60
CA GLU A 274 1.13 12.90 -13.52
C GLU A 274 0.12 12.07 -12.74
N LYS A 275 -1.13 12.55 -12.76
CA LYS A 275 -2.29 11.68 -12.64
C LYS A 275 -2.06 10.64 -13.70
N PHE A 276 -1.68 9.44 -13.27
CA PHE A 276 -1.60 8.34 -14.19
C PHE A 276 -3.01 8.12 -14.72
N PHE A 277 -3.12 7.85 -16.02
CA PHE A 277 -4.39 7.51 -16.62
C PHE A 277 -4.39 6.03 -16.97
N ALA A 278 -5.52 5.38 -16.72
CA ALA A 278 -5.81 4.07 -17.30
C ALA A 278 -6.41 4.28 -18.70
N THR A 279 -6.11 3.43 -19.67
CA THR A 279 -6.87 3.41 -20.95
C THR A 279 -8.22 2.72 -20.78
N GLY A 280 -8.31 1.80 -19.81
CA GLY A 280 -9.53 1.18 -19.31
C GLY A 280 -9.27 0.54 -17.95
N LYS A 281 -10.32 0.21 -17.21
CA LYS A 281 -10.25 -0.44 -15.90
C LYS A 281 -11.13 -1.69 -15.91
N ILE A 282 -10.53 -2.87 -15.83
CA ILE A 282 -11.23 -4.16 -15.94
C ILE A 282 -10.92 -5.00 -14.70
N ALA A 283 -11.94 -5.64 -14.13
CA ALA A 283 -11.80 -6.53 -12.98
C ALA A 283 -12.54 -7.86 -13.20
N LEU A 284 -11.87 -8.98 -12.95
CA LEU A 284 -12.49 -10.31 -12.81
C LEU A 284 -12.40 -10.75 -11.35
N LEU A 285 -13.55 -10.98 -10.73
CA LEU A 285 -13.71 -11.45 -9.36
C LEU A 285 -14.36 -12.84 -9.39
N VAL A 286 -13.73 -13.82 -8.73
CA VAL A 286 -14.25 -15.19 -8.63
C VAL A 286 -14.36 -15.61 -7.17
N GLY A 287 -15.54 -16.07 -6.75
CA GLY A 287 -15.80 -16.58 -5.40
C GLY A 287 -16.26 -18.03 -5.44
N ASN A 288 -15.38 -18.97 -5.12
CA ASN A 288 -15.72 -20.39 -5.09
C ASN A 288 -16.05 -20.80 -3.65
N ASN A 289 -17.31 -21.17 -3.42
CA ASN A 289 -17.90 -21.38 -2.10
C ASN A 289 -18.41 -22.81 -1.89
N ARG A 290 -19.06 -23.39 -2.90
CA ARG A 290 -19.75 -24.69 -2.86
C ARG A 290 -18.95 -25.79 -3.57
N TYR A 291 -18.03 -26.43 -2.87
CA TYR A 291 -17.18 -27.49 -3.42
C TYR A 291 -17.88 -28.85 -3.38
N GLN A 292 -17.69 -29.66 -4.42
CA GLN A 292 -18.30 -30.98 -4.53
C GLN A 292 -17.60 -32.03 -3.65
N HIS A 293 -16.29 -31.87 -3.44
CA HIS A 293 -15.43 -32.85 -2.76
C HIS A 293 -14.59 -32.25 -1.62
N HIS A 294 -14.82 -30.97 -1.26
CA HIS A 294 -14.06 -30.24 -0.23
C HIS A 294 -15.00 -29.48 0.71
N PRO A 295 -14.54 -28.99 1.88
CA PRO A 295 -15.38 -28.21 2.78
C PRO A 295 -15.91 -26.93 2.12
N ASN A 296 -17.20 -26.65 2.29
CA ASN A 296 -17.81 -25.41 1.82
C ASN A 296 -17.38 -24.21 2.66
N LEU A 297 -17.31 -23.05 2.02
CA LEU A 297 -16.99 -21.76 2.61
C LEU A 297 -18.28 -20.93 2.81
N VAL A 298 -18.18 -19.70 3.34
CA VAL A 298 -19.34 -18.78 3.42
C VAL A 298 -19.00 -17.35 3.01
N ALA A 299 -17.81 -16.85 3.34
CA ALA A 299 -17.38 -15.49 3.08
C ALA A 299 -17.21 -15.10 1.58
N PRO A 300 -16.74 -15.98 0.66
CA PRO A 300 -16.48 -15.60 -0.74
C PRO A 300 -17.64 -14.89 -1.45
N VAL A 301 -18.89 -15.23 -1.12
CA VAL A 301 -20.09 -14.58 -1.66
C VAL A 301 -20.18 -13.12 -1.21
N THR A 302 -20.06 -12.84 0.09
CA THR A 302 -20.06 -11.49 0.64
C THR A 302 -18.89 -10.67 0.10
N ASP A 303 -17.70 -11.28 0.06
CA ASP A 303 -16.46 -10.56 -0.23
C ASP A 303 -16.37 -10.15 -1.71
N VAL A 304 -16.75 -11.04 -2.63
CA VAL A 304 -16.90 -10.69 -4.06
C VAL A 304 -17.97 -9.62 -4.25
N PHE A 305 -19.10 -9.69 -3.53
CA PHE A 305 -20.16 -8.69 -3.66
C PHE A 305 -19.72 -7.30 -3.19
N GLU A 306 -19.11 -7.21 -1.99
CA GLU A 306 -18.60 -5.94 -1.46
C GLU A 306 -17.50 -5.36 -2.37
N LEU A 307 -16.53 -6.18 -2.81
CA LEU A 307 -15.45 -5.72 -3.68
C LEU A 307 -15.97 -5.23 -5.04
N SER A 308 -16.95 -5.93 -5.63
CA SER A 308 -17.54 -5.54 -6.92
C SER A 308 -18.06 -4.10 -6.86
N ARG A 309 -18.87 -3.80 -5.84
CA ARG A 309 -19.48 -2.47 -5.67
C ARG A 309 -18.46 -1.36 -5.39
N LEU A 310 -17.32 -1.68 -4.78
CA LEU A 310 -16.24 -0.72 -4.50
C LEU A 310 -15.41 -0.45 -5.76
N LEU A 311 -15.18 -1.47 -6.59
CA LEU A 311 -14.48 -1.32 -7.87
C LEU A 311 -15.33 -0.61 -8.93
N GLU A 312 -16.64 -0.87 -8.97
CA GLU A 312 -17.60 -0.12 -9.79
C GLU A 312 -17.57 1.38 -9.47
N GLN A 313 -17.54 1.76 -8.18
CA GLN A 313 -17.39 3.16 -7.74
C GLN A 313 -16.08 3.81 -8.20
N LEU A 314 -15.03 3.01 -8.42
CA LEU A 314 -13.74 3.44 -8.95
C LEU A 314 -13.69 3.45 -10.49
N GLY A 315 -14.80 3.13 -11.16
CA GLY A 315 -14.93 3.10 -12.61
C GLY A 315 -14.37 1.84 -13.27
N PHE A 316 -14.22 0.73 -12.54
CA PHE A 316 -13.92 -0.57 -13.15
C PHE A 316 -15.16 -1.17 -13.80
N GLN A 317 -14.98 -1.78 -14.98
CA GLN A 317 -15.90 -2.78 -15.51
C GLN A 317 -15.63 -4.08 -14.76
N VAL A 318 -16.59 -4.54 -13.96
CA VAL A 318 -16.45 -5.70 -13.08
C VAL A 318 -17.23 -6.89 -13.63
N VAL A 319 -16.56 -8.04 -13.71
CA VAL A 319 -17.19 -9.35 -13.91
C VAL A 319 -17.05 -10.14 -12.63
N SER A 320 -18.17 -10.48 -11.99
CA SER A 320 -18.21 -11.15 -10.69
C SER A 320 -18.90 -12.51 -10.83
N LEU A 321 -18.20 -13.59 -10.47
CA LEU A 321 -18.65 -14.95 -10.73
C LEU A 321 -18.55 -15.81 -9.48
N LEU A 322 -19.58 -16.63 -9.23
CA LEU A 322 -19.62 -17.57 -8.10
C LEU A 322 -19.62 -19.03 -8.55
N ASP A 323 -19.01 -19.88 -7.73
CA ASP A 323 -19.04 -21.36 -7.83
C ASP A 323 -18.70 -21.92 -9.22
N LEU A 324 -17.50 -21.59 -9.71
CA LEU A 324 -17.03 -21.97 -11.04
C LEU A 324 -16.29 -23.31 -11.06
N SER A 325 -16.63 -24.14 -12.05
CA SER A 325 -15.86 -25.35 -12.39
C SER A 325 -14.50 -25.02 -13.05
N LYS A 326 -13.60 -26.00 -13.20
CA LYS A 326 -12.29 -25.79 -13.84
C LYS A 326 -12.47 -25.17 -15.23
N THR A 327 -13.35 -25.76 -16.05
CA THR A 327 -13.66 -25.31 -17.41
C THR A 327 -14.27 -23.90 -17.43
N GLU A 328 -15.14 -23.59 -16.47
CA GLU A 328 -15.75 -22.26 -16.36
C GLU A 328 -14.74 -21.20 -15.90
N MET A 329 -13.84 -21.52 -14.97
CA MET A 329 -12.73 -20.64 -14.57
C MET A 329 -11.77 -20.36 -15.75
N VAL A 330 -11.39 -21.40 -16.50
CA VAL A 330 -10.56 -21.25 -17.71
C VAL A 330 -11.24 -20.34 -18.73
N THR A 331 -12.54 -20.53 -18.96
CA THR A 331 -13.33 -19.70 -19.88
C THR A 331 -13.38 -18.25 -19.41
N ALA A 332 -13.72 -18.00 -18.14
CA ALA A 332 -13.82 -16.66 -17.59
C ALA A 332 -12.47 -15.92 -17.60
N VAL A 333 -11.38 -16.59 -17.27
CA VAL A 333 -10.02 -16.04 -17.37
C VAL A 333 -9.65 -15.72 -18.82
N SER A 334 -9.97 -16.60 -19.78
CA SER A 334 -9.72 -16.35 -21.20
C SER A 334 -10.47 -15.12 -21.70
N GLN A 335 -11.74 -14.98 -21.32
CA GLN A 335 -12.56 -13.82 -21.70
C GLN A 335 -12.06 -12.53 -21.03
N PHE A 336 -11.71 -12.55 -19.74
CA PHE A 336 -11.07 -11.42 -19.05
C PHE A 336 -9.80 -10.95 -19.76
N LEU A 337 -8.91 -11.89 -20.14
CA LEU A 337 -7.67 -11.58 -20.85
C LEU A 337 -7.90 -10.93 -22.23
N GLN A 338 -9.01 -11.23 -22.91
CA GLN A 338 -9.39 -10.59 -24.18
C GLN A 338 -9.83 -9.13 -24.03
N LEU A 339 -10.24 -8.70 -22.82
CA LEU A 339 -10.61 -7.31 -22.52
C LEU A 339 -9.40 -6.45 -22.11
N LEU A 340 -8.24 -7.08 -21.86
CA LEU A 340 -7.04 -6.37 -21.48
C LEU A 340 -6.30 -5.86 -22.73
N GLY A 341 -5.60 -4.74 -22.56
CA GLY A 341 -4.82 -4.15 -23.62
C GLY A 341 -3.88 -3.07 -23.09
N LYS A 342 -3.20 -2.41 -24.02
CA LYS A 342 -2.15 -1.44 -23.69
C LYS A 342 -2.68 -0.32 -22.80
N GLY A 343 -2.09 -0.18 -21.61
CA GLY A 343 -2.46 0.87 -20.66
C GLY A 343 -3.65 0.55 -19.74
N VAL A 344 -4.26 -0.62 -19.86
CA VAL A 344 -5.40 -1.04 -19.02
C VAL A 344 -4.92 -1.33 -17.59
N TYR A 345 -5.78 -1.02 -16.62
CA TYR A 345 -5.62 -1.41 -15.23
C TYR A 345 -6.46 -2.67 -15.01
N ALA A 346 -5.79 -3.78 -14.67
CA ALA A 346 -6.38 -5.10 -14.60
C ALA A 346 -6.35 -5.61 -13.15
N ILE A 347 -7.52 -5.94 -12.60
CA ILE A 347 -7.64 -6.59 -11.29
C ILE A 347 -8.12 -8.02 -11.51
N PHE A 348 -7.44 -8.97 -10.89
CA PHE A 348 -7.91 -10.33 -10.73
C PHE A 348 -8.01 -10.65 -9.23
N TYR A 349 -9.22 -10.93 -8.75
CA TYR A 349 -9.49 -11.30 -7.36
C TYR A 349 -10.08 -12.71 -7.31
N TYR A 350 -9.58 -13.54 -6.41
CA TYR A 350 -10.12 -14.86 -6.14
C TYR A 350 -10.26 -15.10 -4.64
N ALA A 351 -11.44 -15.54 -4.22
CA ALA A 351 -11.73 -16.02 -2.88
C ALA A 351 -12.17 -17.48 -2.93
N GLY A 352 -11.52 -18.33 -2.14
CA GLY A 352 -11.80 -19.76 -2.14
C GLY A 352 -10.66 -20.63 -1.61
N HIS A 353 -10.77 -21.94 -1.82
CA HIS A 353 -9.67 -22.86 -1.60
C HIS A 353 -8.54 -22.58 -2.59
N GLY A 354 -7.33 -22.63 -2.07
CA GLY A 354 -6.10 -22.40 -2.81
C GLY A 354 -4.92 -23.00 -2.05
N TYR A 355 -3.80 -23.14 -2.75
CA TYR A 355 -2.55 -23.61 -2.18
C TYR A 355 -1.35 -22.94 -2.87
N GLU A 356 -0.21 -22.98 -2.20
CA GLU A 356 1.08 -22.60 -2.78
C GLU A 356 1.99 -23.83 -2.86
N HIS A 357 2.72 -24.00 -3.95
CA HIS A 357 3.76 -25.02 -4.08
C HIS A 357 4.98 -24.41 -4.78
N LEU A 358 6.14 -24.41 -4.09
CA LEU A 358 7.39 -23.76 -4.51
C LEU A 358 7.18 -22.33 -5.04
N GLY A 359 6.52 -21.48 -4.26
CA GLY A 359 6.24 -20.08 -4.62
C GLY A 359 5.17 -19.87 -5.70
N ARG A 360 4.46 -20.92 -6.13
CA ARG A 360 3.40 -20.83 -7.14
C ARG A 360 2.03 -21.09 -6.56
N ASN A 361 1.09 -20.23 -6.90
CA ASN A 361 -0.25 -20.19 -6.33
C ASN A 361 -1.23 -20.84 -7.30
N TYR A 362 -2.08 -21.69 -6.74
CA TYR A 362 -3.11 -22.43 -7.48
C TYR A 362 -4.47 -22.20 -6.82
N MET A 363 -5.45 -21.89 -7.66
CA MET A 363 -6.85 -21.76 -7.25
C MET A 363 -7.57 -23.07 -7.50
N VAL A 364 -8.40 -23.51 -6.54
CA VAL A 364 -9.11 -24.78 -6.58
C VAL A 364 -10.54 -24.57 -7.12
N PRO A 365 -10.91 -25.17 -8.26
CA PRO A 365 -12.28 -25.13 -8.77
C PRO A 365 -13.27 -25.90 -7.88
N VAL A 366 -14.58 -25.61 -8.01
CA VAL A 366 -15.60 -26.29 -7.17
C VAL A 366 -15.77 -27.78 -7.46
N ASP A 367 -15.38 -28.21 -8.66
CA ASP A 367 -15.39 -29.60 -9.16
C ASP A 367 -14.07 -30.35 -8.94
N ALA A 368 -13.09 -29.74 -8.26
CA ALA A 368 -11.79 -30.38 -8.02
C ALA A 368 -11.94 -31.69 -7.20
N PRO A 369 -11.30 -32.81 -7.61
CA PRO A 369 -11.38 -34.09 -6.90
C PRO A 369 -10.66 -34.04 -5.54
N GLN A 370 -10.80 -35.10 -4.74
CA GLN A 370 -10.09 -35.26 -3.47
C GLN A 370 -9.27 -36.57 -3.47
N PRO A 371 -7.92 -36.51 -3.39
CA PRO A 371 -7.08 -35.30 -3.46
C PRO A 371 -7.12 -34.65 -4.85
N TYR A 372 -6.80 -33.36 -4.91
CA TYR A 372 -6.49 -32.67 -6.17
C TYR A 372 -4.98 -32.60 -6.41
N ALA A 373 -4.63 -32.36 -7.67
CA ALA A 373 -3.29 -32.14 -8.18
C ALA A 373 -3.30 -30.94 -9.17
N PRO A 374 -2.15 -30.33 -9.53
CA PRO A 374 -2.06 -29.06 -10.28
C PRO A 374 -2.85 -28.99 -11.58
N GLU A 375 -2.96 -30.11 -12.31
CA GLU A 375 -3.76 -30.25 -13.52
C GLU A 375 -5.26 -30.10 -13.28
N ASN A 376 -5.74 -30.23 -12.03
CA ASN A 376 -7.12 -29.99 -11.63
C ASN A 376 -7.36 -28.52 -11.22
N CYS A 377 -6.31 -27.70 -11.15
CA CYS A 377 -6.34 -26.37 -10.57
C CYS A 377 -5.85 -25.29 -11.55
N ILE A 378 -6.04 -24.01 -11.19
CA ILE A 378 -5.69 -22.89 -12.06
C ILE A 378 -4.46 -22.16 -11.50
N SER A 379 -3.34 -22.20 -12.23
CA SER A 379 -2.11 -21.48 -11.85
C SER A 379 -2.25 -19.97 -12.04
N VAL A 380 -2.11 -19.23 -10.95
CA VAL A 380 -2.19 -17.76 -10.93
C VAL A 380 -1.04 -17.12 -11.71
N GLN A 381 0.15 -17.72 -11.68
CA GLN A 381 1.32 -17.22 -12.41
C GLN A 381 1.12 -17.28 -13.95
N ARG A 382 0.43 -18.32 -14.46
CA ARG A 382 0.03 -18.39 -15.89
C ARG A 382 -0.93 -17.23 -16.26
N ILE A 383 -1.83 -16.85 -15.36
CA ILE A 383 -2.73 -15.68 -15.57
C ILE A 383 -1.91 -14.39 -15.63
N LEU A 384 -1.03 -14.14 -14.66
CA LEU A 384 -0.20 -12.94 -14.65
C LEU A 384 0.65 -12.80 -15.92
N GLN A 385 1.26 -13.90 -16.37
CA GLN A 385 2.06 -13.93 -17.60
C GLN A 385 1.23 -13.44 -18.80
N LYS A 386 0.00 -13.95 -18.95
CA LYS A 386 -0.91 -13.52 -20.01
C LYS A 386 -1.38 -12.07 -19.82
N MET A 387 -1.61 -11.60 -18.59
CA MET A 387 -1.95 -10.19 -18.33
C MET A 387 -0.80 -9.24 -18.74
N GLN A 388 0.45 -9.60 -18.42
CA GLN A 388 1.64 -8.82 -18.81
C GLN A 388 1.84 -8.77 -20.33
N GLN A 389 1.57 -9.87 -21.04
CA GLN A 389 1.61 -9.92 -22.51
C GLN A 389 0.66 -8.93 -23.19
N GLN A 390 -0.45 -8.53 -22.53
CA GLN A 390 -1.40 -7.53 -23.05
C GLN A 390 -0.94 -6.07 -22.85
N GLN A 391 0.29 -5.83 -22.36
CA GLN A 391 0.86 -4.48 -22.14
C GLN A 391 0.04 -3.58 -21.19
N THR A 392 -0.64 -4.18 -20.23
CA THR A 392 -1.36 -3.48 -19.15
C THR A 392 -0.46 -2.52 -18.38
N ALA A 393 -1.00 -1.37 -17.96
CA ALA A 393 -0.26 -0.39 -17.16
C ALA A 393 -0.20 -0.77 -15.67
N LEU A 394 -1.14 -1.59 -15.20
CA LEU A 394 -1.22 -2.03 -13.82
C LEU A 394 -1.87 -3.41 -13.75
N ASN A 395 -1.17 -4.37 -13.16
CA ASN A 395 -1.68 -5.72 -12.88
C ASN A 395 -1.78 -5.91 -11.38
N ILE A 396 -2.99 -6.18 -10.88
CA ILE A 396 -3.23 -6.44 -9.46
C ILE A 396 -3.84 -7.82 -9.33
N ILE A 397 -3.18 -8.66 -8.53
CA ILE A 397 -3.68 -9.99 -8.18
C ILE A 397 -3.92 -10.03 -6.69
N LEU A 398 -5.17 -10.27 -6.29
CA LEU A 398 -5.60 -10.34 -4.91
C LEU A 398 -6.08 -11.76 -4.63
N LEU A 399 -5.37 -12.49 -3.76
CA LEU A 399 -5.69 -13.89 -3.43
C LEU A 399 -6.17 -14.00 -1.98
N ASP A 400 -7.45 -14.29 -1.82
CA ASP A 400 -8.12 -14.53 -0.53
C ASP A 400 -8.26 -16.04 -0.32
N THR A 401 -7.11 -16.69 -0.13
CA THR A 401 -6.98 -18.16 -0.05
C THR A 401 -5.98 -18.57 1.02
N CYS A 402 -6.09 -19.82 1.47
CA CYS A 402 -4.97 -20.52 2.09
C CYS A 402 -3.80 -20.66 1.09
N ARG A 403 -2.58 -20.80 1.63
CA ARG A 403 -1.32 -20.97 0.86
C ARG A 403 -0.48 -22.12 1.41
N LYS A 404 -1.12 -23.13 2.01
CA LYS A 404 -0.50 -24.38 2.50
C LYS A 404 -0.57 -25.48 1.45
N TRP A 405 0.51 -26.25 1.34
CA TRP A 405 0.54 -27.47 0.52
C TRP A 405 0.28 -28.72 1.36
N TYR A 406 -0.50 -29.66 0.82
CA TYR A 406 -0.89 -30.89 1.53
C TYR A 406 -0.59 -32.20 0.78
N ASN A 407 -0.02 -32.16 -0.43
CA ASN A 407 0.20 -33.36 -1.27
C ASN A 407 1.67 -33.50 -1.75
N PRO A 408 2.56 -34.15 -0.99
CA PRO A 408 4.00 -34.15 -1.28
C PRO A 408 4.44 -34.94 -2.53
N GLU A 409 3.55 -35.69 -3.20
CA GLU A 409 3.93 -36.63 -4.28
C GLU A 409 3.78 -36.06 -5.71
N CYS A 410 3.34 -34.81 -5.87
CA CYS A 410 2.98 -34.27 -7.19
C CYS A 410 4.13 -33.54 -7.92
N ALA A 411 4.14 -33.67 -9.25
CA ALA A 411 5.16 -33.10 -10.12
C ALA A 411 5.03 -31.58 -10.34
N LEU A 412 6.13 -30.95 -10.77
CA LEU A 412 6.20 -29.51 -10.97
C LEU A 412 5.69 -29.10 -12.36
N SER A 413 4.69 -28.22 -12.37
CA SER A 413 4.40 -27.40 -13.56
C SER A 413 5.67 -26.66 -14.02
N GLN A 414 5.84 -26.41 -15.31
CA GLN A 414 6.99 -25.68 -15.87
C GLN A 414 6.62 -24.25 -16.29
N VAL A 415 6.49 -23.33 -15.32
CA VAL A 415 6.31 -21.89 -15.60
C VAL A 415 7.67 -21.21 -15.54
N GLN A 416 8.06 -20.54 -16.62
CA GLN A 416 9.30 -19.77 -16.69
C GLN A 416 9.28 -18.55 -15.74
N PRO A 417 10.45 -18.07 -15.27
CA PRO A 417 10.52 -16.83 -14.49
C PRO A 417 9.87 -15.65 -15.25
N LEU A 418 8.97 -14.94 -14.56
CA LEU A 418 8.30 -13.77 -15.13
C LEU A 418 9.29 -12.61 -15.33
N GLU A 419 9.19 -11.93 -16.45
CA GLU A 419 10.02 -10.76 -16.74
C GLU A 419 9.68 -9.55 -15.84
N PRO A 420 10.66 -8.69 -15.50
CA PRO A 420 10.49 -7.60 -14.54
C PRO A 420 9.81 -6.34 -15.15
N TRP A 421 8.59 -6.48 -15.66
CA TRP A 421 7.81 -5.40 -16.30
C TRP A 421 7.57 -4.17 -15.41
N GLY A 422 7.55 -4.33 -14.08
CA GLY A 422 7.53 -3.20 -13.15
C GLY A 422 6.15 -2.57 -12.90
N ASN A 423 5.09 -3.29 -13.23
CA ASN A 423 3.69 -2.84 -13.23
C ASN A 423 2.76 -3.73 -12.38
N THR A 424 3.32 -4.68 -11.62
CA THR A 424 2.56 -5.77 -10.97
C THR A 424 2.51 -5.59 -9.45
N VAL A 425 1.37 -5.90 -8.84
CA VAL A 425 1.15 -5.97 -7.39
C VAL A 425 0.38 -7.25 -7.04
N TYR A 426 0.90 -8.03 -6.10
CA TYR A 426 0.16 -9.09 -5.41
C TYR A 426 -0.21 -8.65 -4.00
N GLY A 427 -1.47 -8.88 -3.62
CA GLY A 427 -1.92 -8.88 -2.23
C GLY A 427 -2.41 -10.28 -1.86
N TYR A 428 -1.67 -10.98 -1.01
CA TYR A 428 -2.07 -12.28 -0.47
C TYR A 428 -2.71 -12.09 0.90
N ALA A 429 -3.91 -12.62 1.11
CA ALA A 429 -4.61 -12.54 2.39
C ALA A 429 -3.82 -13.18 3.55
N THR A 430 -2.93 -14.13 3.25
CA THR A 430 -2.06 -14.80 4.22
C THR A 430 -0.66 -15.04 3.64
N SER A 431 0.28 -15.48 4.48
CA SER A 431 1.68 -15.74 4.13
C SER A 431 1.87 -17.13 3.50
N GLU A 432 3.06 -17.38 2.94
CA GLU A 432 3.45 -18.72 2.46
C GLU A 432 3.33 -19.75 3.59
N ASP A 433 2.79 -20.94 3.29
CA ASP A 433 2.45 -21.99 4.27
C ASP A 433 1.49 -21.58 5.41
N ALA A 434 0.68 -20.55 5.21
CA ALA A 434 -0.35 -20.12 6.16
C ALA A 434 -1.80 -20.29 5.64
N GLU A 435 -2.76 -20.18 6.57
CA GLU A 435 -4.20 -20.20 6.31
C GLU A 435 -4.76 -18.78 6.26
N ALA A 436 -5.80 -18.57 5.46
CA ALA A 436 -6.65 -17.38 5.51
C ALA A 436 -7.96 -17.75 6.23
N TYR A 437 -8.51 -16.84 7.04
CA TYR A 437 -9.68 -17.12 7.87
C TYR A 437 -10.88 -16.23 7.55
N GLU A 438 -12.06 -16.81 7.76
CA GLU A 438 -13.37 -16.17 7.68
C GLU A 438 -13.89 -15.90 9.10
N LEU A 439 -14.59 -14.77 9.31
CA LEU A 439 -15.34 -14.54 10.54
C LEU A 439 -16.82 -14.88 10.35
N GLN A 440 -17.39 -15.53 11.36
CA GLN A 440 -18.83 -15.75 11.49
C GLN A 440 -19.40 -14.88 12.61
N ASP A 441 -19.33 -13.56 12.44
CA ASP A 441 -19.80 -12.55 13.40
C ASP A 441 -21.33 -12.35 13.34
N GLY A 442 -22.10 -13.45 13.32
CA GLY A 442 -23.56 -13.43 13.32
C GLY A 442 -24.17 -13.08 11.96
N GLU A 443 -24.77 -11.88 11.83
CA GLU A 443 -25.60 -11.50 10.66
C GLU A 443 -24.81 -11.27 9.36
N PHE A 444 -23.48 -11.18 9.41
CA PHE A 444 -22.62 -11.04 8.22
C PHE A 444 -21.33 -11.84 8.38
N SER A 445 -21.03 -12.71 7.41
CA SER A 445 -19.73 -13.38 7.27
C SER A 445 -18.92 -12.71 6.16
N SER A 446 -17.69 -12.31 6.48
CA SER A 446 -16.74 -11.71 5.53
C SER A 446 -15.32 -12.17 5.89
N GLY A 447 -14.48 -12.34 4.88
CA GLY A 447 -13.09 -12.72 5.01
C GLY A 447 -12.31 -11.65 5.75
N ILE A 448 -11.33 -12.07 6.56
CA ILE A 448 -10.47 -11.15 7.31
C ILE A 448 -9.78 -10.15 6.36
N PHE A 449 -9.38 -10.58 5.17
CA PHE A 449 -8.76 -9.69 4.20
C PHE A 449 -9.74 -8.63 3.69
N MET A 450 -10.94 -9.04 3.25
CA MET A 450 -11.96 -8.09 2.76
C MET A 450 -12.45 -7.11 3.82
N LYS A 451 -12.65 -7.56 5.06
CA LYS A 451 -13.01 -6.76 6.25
C LYS A 451 -12.16 -5.49 6.37
N TYR A 452 -10.88 -5.57 6.00
CA TYR A 452 -9.93 -4.47 6.06
C TYR A 452 -9.71 -3.79 4.70
N LEU A 453 -9.61 -4.55 3.61
CA LEU A 453 -9.46 -4.01 2.25
C LEU A 453 -10.52 -2.95 1.91
N LYS A 454 -11.79 -3.20 2.26
CA LYS A 454 -12.90 -2.29 1.97
C LYS A 454 -12.80 -0.91 2.62
N LYS A 455 -11.99 -0.75 3.68
CA LYS A 455 -11.74 0.56 4.33
C LYS A 455 -10.76 1.44 3.56
N HIS A 456 -9.87 0.81 2.77
CA HIS A 456 -8.70 1.47 2.16
C HIS A 456 -8.77 1.54 0.64
N ILE A 457 -9.49 0.63 -0.01
CA ILE A 457 -9.53 0.51 -1.49
C ILE A 457 -9.98 1.78 -2.23
N LEU A 458 -10.82 2.62 -1.61
CA LEU A 458 -11.32 3.87 -2.19
C LEU A 458 -10.37 5.08 -1.98
N GLN A 459 -9.24 4.92 -1.29
CA GLN A 459 -8.34 6.03 -0.97
C GLN A 459 -7.46 6.41 -2.17
N GLU A 460 -7.26 7.71 -2.41
CA GLU A 460 -6.34 8.23 -3.44
C GLU A 460 -4.88 8.06 -2.97
N LYS A 461 -4.37 6.84 -3.09
CA LYS A 461 -3.02 6.40 -2.69
C LYS A 461 -2.42 5.45 -3.73
N LYS A 462 -1.09 5.34 -3.78
CA LYS A 462 -0.42 4.28 -4.52
C LYS A 462 -0.95 2.92 -4.04
N VAL A 463 -1.25 1.99 -4.94
CA VAL A 463 -1.83 0.68 -4.59
C VAL A 463 -1.03 -0.08 -3.53
N THR A 464 0.31 0.02 -3.55
CA THR A 464 1.16 -0.62 -2.53
C THR A 464 0.93 -0.01 -1.14
N HIS A 465 0.89 1.32 -1.01
CA HIS A 465 0.63 1.99 0.27
C HIS A 465 -0.80 1.73 0.78
N MET A 466 -1.78 1.61 -0.13
CA MET A 466 -3.16 1.21 0.22
C MET A 466 -3.18 -0.21 0.81
N LEU A 467 -2.43 -1.15 0.23
CA LEU A 467 -2.31 -2.52 0.76
C LEU A 467 -1.46 -2.57 2.05
N GLU A 468 -0.46 -1.69 2.21
CA GLU A 468 0.30 -1.54 3.44
C GLU A 468 -0.61 -1.07 4.61
N ASP A 469 -1.53 -0.13 4.38
CA ASP A 469 -2.54 0.25 5.37
C ASP A 469 -3.40 -0.97 5.77
N VAL A 470 -3.83 -1.80 4.81
CA VAL A 470 -4.60 -3.03 5.06
C VAL A 470 -3.79 -4.04 5.88
N LEU A 471 -2.50 -4.20 5.57
CA LEU A 471 -1.58 -5.09 6.27
C LEU A 471 -1.37 -4.64 7.73
N GLU A 472 -1.21 -3.34 7.98
CA GLU A 472 -1.14 -2.79 9.34
C GLU A 472 -2.43 -3.05 10.13
N ASP A 473 -3.59 -2.89 9.49
CA ASP A 473 -4.90 -3.01 10.13
C ASP A 473 -5.23 -4.48 10.47
N ILE A 474 -4.85 -5.44 9.61
CA ILE A 474 -4.90 -6.89 9.88
C ILE A 474 -3.91 -7.26 11.00
N GLY A 475 -2.68 -6.73 10.96
CA GLY A 475 -1.66 -6.97 11.98
C GLY A 475 -2.01 -6.44 13.38
N ARG A 476 -3.05 -5.60 13.48
CA ARG A 476 -3.63 -5.09 14.74
C ARG A 476 -4.89 -5.85 15.20
N ASP A 477 -5.43 -6.77 14.40
CA ASP A 477 -6.65 -7.52 14.75
C ASP A 477 -6.32 -8.64 15.78
N PRO A 478 -6.87 -8.58 17.01
CA PRO A 478 -6.59 -9.58 18.04
C PRO A 478 -7.15 -10.98 17.71
N LEU A 479 -8.06 -11.12 16.75
CA LEU A 479 -8.65 -12.42 16.37
C LEU A 479 -7.68 -13.27 15.53
N VAL A 480 -6.83 -12.61 14.74
CA VAL A 480 -5.92 -13.22 13.76
C VAL A 480 -4.43 -12.97 14.01
N THR A 481 -4.07 -12.11 14.98
CA THR A 481 -2.68 -11.93 15.45
C THR A 481 -1.96 -13.28 15.60
N GLY A 482 -0.92 -13.52 14.81
CA GLY A 482 -0.11 -14.75 14.85
C GLY A 482 -0.71 -15.97 14.16
N LYS A 483 -1.85 -15.85 13.47
CA LYS A 483 -2.50 -16.92 12.67
C LYS A 483 -2.54 -16.60 11.18
N GLN A 484 -2.88 -15.36 10.83
CA GLN A 484 -2.93 -14.86 9.46
C GLN A 484 -2.11 -13.58 9.38
N VAL A 485 -1.22 -13.52 8.39
CA VAL A 485 -0.31 -12.40 8.15
C VAL A 485 -0.37 -12.12 6.67
N MET A 486 -0.94 -10.97 6.29
CA MET A 486 -1.02 -10.53 4.90
C MET A 486 0.38 -10.36 4.31
N GLU A 487 0.57 -10.75 3.04
CA GLU A 487 1.82 -10.57 2.31
C GLU A 487 1.61 -9.72 1.06
N ILE A 488 2.53 -8.80 0.77
CA ILE A 488 2.53 -7.95 -0.42
C ILE A 488 3.81 -8.25 -1.21
N LYS A 489 3.68 -8.70 -2.47
CA LYS A 489 4.80 -8.85 -3.41
C LYS A 489 4.55 -7.96 -4.61
N HIS A 490 5.40 -6.98 -4.92
CA HIS A 490 5.17 -6.08 -6.04
C HIS A 490 6.44 -5.74 -6.82
N THR A 491 6.24 -5.39 -8.09
CA THR A 491 7.24 -4.75 -8.95
C THR A 491 6.84 -3.32 -9.34
N LEU A 492 5.64 -2.85 -8.94
CA LEU A 492 5.08 -1.54 -9.30
C LEU A 492 6.01 -0.35 -8.98
N LYS A 493 6.63 0.19 -10.03
CA LYS A 493 7.54 1.35 -9.98
C LYS A 493 6.76 2.66 -9.79
N GLU A 494 5.75 2.86 -10.64
CA GLU A 494 4.97 4.09 -10.75
C GLU A 494 3.97 4.26 -9.60
N ALA A 495 3.59 5.50 -9.29
CA ALA A 495 2.68 5.81 -8.18
C ALA A 495 1.19 5.70 -8.58
N ARG A 496 0.84 4.65 -9.33
CA ARG A 496 -0.53 4.40 -9.81
C ARG A 496 -1.49 4.11 -8.65
N SER A 497 -2.69 4.64 -8.74
CA SER A 497 -3.79 4.50 -7.76
C SER A 497 -4.99 3.80 -8.40
N LEU A 498 -5.80 3.11 -7.60
CA LEU A 498 -7.11 2.63 -8.09
C LEU A 498 -8.06 3.77 -8.46
N THR A 499 -7.86 4.96 -7.88
CA THR A 499 -8.62 6.19 -8.15
C THR A 499 -8.17 6.94 -9.42
N ASP A 500 -7.13 6.47 -10.12
CA ASP A 500 -6.60 7.10 -11.33
C ASP A 500 -7.70 7.28 -12.39
N PRO A 501 -7.81 8.44 -13.06
CA PRO A 501 -8.83 8.66 -14.10
C PRO A 501 -8.64 7.76 -15.34
N ILE A 502 -9.73 7.46 -16.05
CA ILE A 502 -9.66 6.85 -17.39
C ILE A 502 -9.40 7.95 -18.42
N CYS A 503 -8.51 7.70 -19.39
CA CYS A 503 -8.08 8.69 -20.38
C CYS A 503 -9.18 8.93 -21.45
N PRO A 504 -9.66 10.18 -21.66
CA PRO A 504 -10.80 10.44 -22.55
C PRO A 504 -10.47 10.47 -24.05
N SER A 505 -9.21 10.28 -24.47
CA SER A 505 -8.74 10.52 -25.85
C SER A 505 -8.20 9.28 -26.59
N GLY A 506 -8.37 8.07 -26.03
CA GLY A 506 -8.03 6.81 -26.69
C GLY A 506 -9.24 6.17 -27.38
N ALA A 507 -9.04 5.61 -28.58
CA ALA A 507 -10.09 5.01 -29.41
C ALA A 507 -10.99 4.02 -28.64
N ALA A 508 -12.31 4.21 -28.77
CA ALA A 508 -13.35 3.23 -28.47
C ALA A 508 -13.14 2.39 -27.21
N ALA A 509 -13.28 3.01 -26.04
CA ALA A 509 -13.94 2.33 -24.94
C ALA A 509 -15.40 2.09 -25.35
N GLU A 510 -15.64 1.00 -26.10
CA GLU A 510 -16.99 0.45 -26.22
C GLU A 510 -17.48 0.16 -24.81
N HIS A 511 -18.49 0.92 -24.39
CA HIS A 511 -19.01 0.81 -23.04
C HIS A 511 -19.77 -0.50 -22.94
N TRP A 512 -19.21 -1.43 -22.18
CA TRP A 512 -19.91 -2.62 -21.72
C TRP A 512 -21.21 -2.19 -21.04
N GLY A 513 -22.35 -2.56 -21.64
CA GLY A 513 -23.66 -2.55 -21.01
C GLY A 513 -24.04 -1.26 -20.27
N HIS A 514 -23.92 -0.08 -20.90
CA HIS A 514 -24.49 1.13 -20.30
C HIS A 514 -26.02 1.00 -20.22
N GLY A 515 -26.55 0.87 -19.00
CA GLY A 515 -27.98 0.83 -18.72
C GLY A 515 -28.55 -0.56 -18.46
N HIS A 516 -28.23 -1.15 -17.31
CA HIS A 516 -29.20 -2.02 -16.64
C HIS A 516 -30.38 -1.16 -16.14
N GLU A 517 -31.31 -0.83 -17.03
CA GLU A 517 -32.69 -0.69 -16.56
C GLU A 517 -33.10 -2.04 -15.96
N PRO A 518 -33.66 -2.07 -14.73
CA PRO A 518 -34.16 -3.31 -14.16
C PRO A 518 -35.28 -3.80 -15.07
N LEU A 519 -35.02 -4.91 -15.78
CA LEU A 519 -36.04 -5.55 -16.59
C LEU A 519 -37.23 -5.80 -15.65
N SER A 520 -38.34 -5.14 -15.94
CA SER A 520 -39.54 -5.19 -15.11
C SER A 520 -40.71 -5.49 -16.02
N ARG A 521 -41.50 -6.48 -15.62
CA ARG A 521 -42.57 -7.04 -16.43
C ARG A 521 -43.78 -7.26 -15.55
N THR A 522 -44.84 -6.51 -15.79
CA THR A 522 -46.15 -6.85 -15.24
C THR A 522 -46.74 -7.99 -16.06
N VAL A 523 -47.28 -9.00 -15.38
CA VAL A 523 -47.99 -10.12 -15.99
C VAL A 523 -49.36 -10.24 -15.34
N THR A 524 -50.40 -10.35 -16.17
CA THR A 524 -51.80 -10.37 -15.71
C THR A 524 -52.36 -11.78 -15.88
N PHE A 525 -52.89 -12.34 -14.79
CA PHE A 525 -53.56 -13.63 -14.79
C PHE A 525 -54.98 -13.53 -15.40
N PRO A 526 -55.55 -14.63 -15.94
CA PRO A 526 -56.93 -14.65 -16.44
C PRO A 526 -57.98 -14.16 -15.43
N CYS A 527 -57.78 -14.39 -14.13
CA CYS A 527 -58.62 -13.80 -13.06
C CYS A 527 -58.45 -12.28 -12.85
N GLY A 528 -57.65 -11.60 -13.68
CA GLY A 528 -57.39 -10.15 -13.61
C GLY A 528 -56.40 -9.73 -12.51
N ALA A 529 -55.77 -10.67 -11.80
CA ALA A 529 -54.73 -10.35 -10.84
C ALA A 529 -53.41 -10.01 -11.54
N GLU A 530 -52.76 -8.91 -11.13
CA GLU A 530 -51.49 -8.47 -11.71
C GLU A 530 -50.31 -8.79 -10.80
N VAL A 531 -49.23 -9.29 -11.40
CA VAL A 531 -47.95 -9.56 -10.74
C VAL A 531 -46.85 -8.76 -11.43
N ALA A 532 -46.16 -7.91 -10.66
CA ALA A 532 -44.97 -7.21 -11.12
C ALA A 532 -43.75 -8.08 -10.86
N LEU A 533 -43.07 -8.48 -11.94
CA LEU A 533 -41.77 -9.15 -11.91
C LEU A 533 -40.66 -8.11 -12.04
N ARG A 534 -39.60 -8.28 -11.26
CA ARG A 534 -38.37 -7.50 -11.34
C ARG A 534 -37.17 -8.43 -11.36
N PHE A 535 -36.28 -8.21 -12.31
CA PHE A 535 -35.06 -9.00 -12.49
C PHE A 535 -33.86 -8.21 -11.98
N HIS A 536 -33.13 -8.78 -11.04
CA HIS A 536 -32.02 -8.13 -10.36
C HIS A 536 -30.76 -8.99 -10.46
N GLN A 537 -29.72 -8.46 -11.10
CA GLN A 537 -28.44 -9.15 -11.20
C GLN A 537 -27.64 -8.89 -9.91
N LEU A 538 -27.24 -9.96 -9.21
CA LEU A 538 -26.43 -9.89 -7.99
C LEU A 538 -24.94 -10.12 -8.29
N PHE A 539 -24.68 -11.02 -9.23
CA PHE A 539 -23.37 -11.36 -9.77
C PHE A 539 -23.53 -11.60 -11.28
N SER A 540 -22.45 -11.56 -12.05
CA SER A 540 -22.49 -11.82 -13.50
C SER A 540 -23.11 -13.17 -13.86
N ASN A 541 -23.09 -14.16 -12.95
CA ASN A 541 -23.75 -15.46 -13.10
C ASN A 541 -24.85 -15.79 -12.06
N VAL A 542 -25.36 -14.81 -11.32
CA VAL A 542 -26.47 -14.99 -10.37
C VAL A 542 -27.50 -13.86 -10.49
N MET A 543 -28.74 -14.23 -10.79
CA MET A 543 -29.87 -13.31 -10.93
C MET A 543 -30.99 -13.68 -9.95
N CYS A 544 -31.62 -12.66 -9.39
CA CYS A 544 -32.78 -12.78 -8.51
C CYS A 544 -34.03 -12.29 -9.23
N VAL A 545 -35.06 -13.15 -9.26
CA VAL A 545 -36.39 -12.86 -9.78
C VAL A 545 -37.30 -12.53 -8.60
N CYS A 546 -37.69 -11.27 -8.48
CA CYS A 546 -38.61 -10.82 -7.44
C CYS A 546 -40.01 -10.65 -8.03
N ALA A 547 -41.01 -11.31 -7.46
CA ALA A 547 -42.41 -11.18 -7.87
C ALA A 547 -43.24 -10.53 -6.75
N LYS A 548 -43.99 -9.50 -7.13
CA LYS A 548 -44.85 -8.74 -6.23
C LYS A 548 -46.29 -8.71 -6.76
N LEU A 549 -47.20 -9.25 -5.97
CA LEU A 549 -48.63 -9.28 -6.28
C LEU A 549 -49.21 -7.88 -6.04
N GLN A 550 -49.91 -7.34 -7.04
CA GLN A 550 -50.66 -6.10 -6.89
C GLN A 550 -51.97 -6.37 -6.13
N PRO A 551 -52.64 -5.33 -5.57
CA PRO A 551 -53.90 -5.50 -4.86
C PRO A 551 -54.91 -6.33 -5.68
N PRO A 552 -55.41 -7.47 -5.15
CA PRO A 552 -56.18 -8.41 -5.94
C PRO A 552 -57.56 -7.85 -6.32
N PRO A 553 -58.12 -8.23 -7.48
CA PRO A 553 -59.47 -7.86 -7.89
C PRO A 553 -60.53 -8.21 -6.85
N ALA A 554 -61.56 -7.37 -6.72
CA ALA A 554 -62.61 -7.49 -5.70
C ALA A 554 -63.47 -8.77 -5.75
N HIS A 555 -63.24 -9.66 -6.72
CA HIS A 555 -63.95 -10.93 -6.89
C HIS A 555 -63.14 -12.17 -6.45
N ILE A 556 -61.89 -11.99 -6.00
CA ILE A 556 -61.03 -13.06 -5.46
C ILE A 556 -60.51 -12.72 -4.05
N ALA A 557 -60.16 -13.74 -3.26
CA ALA A 557 -59.61 -13.61 -1.90
C ALA A 557 -58.65 -14.78 -1.57
N ASP A 558 -57.95 -14.71 -0.42
CA ASP A 558 -56.91 -15.68 0.02
C ASP A 558 -55.93 -16.04 -1.11
N VAL A 559 -55.35 -15.00 -1.71
CA VAL A 559 -54.44 -15.10 -2.84
C VAL A 559 -53.04 -15.45 -2.35
N ARG A 560 -52.41 -16.45 -2.98
CA ARG A 560 -51.02 -16.84 -2.80
C ARG A 560 -50.38 -17.02 -4.16
N LEU A 561 -49.34 -16.24 -4.43
CA LEU A 561 -48.46 -16.45 -5.58
C LEU A 561 -47.40 -17.49 -5.20
N LEU A 562 -47.02 -18.33 -6.17
CA LEU A 562 -45.85 -19.19 -6.15
C LEU A 562 -45.07 -18.99 -7.45
N LEU A 563 -43.74 -19.03 -7.36
CA LEU A 563 -42.84 -19.00 -8.51
C LEU A 563 -42.16 -20.37 -8.59
N CYS A 564 -42.51 -21.12 -9.64
CA CYS A 564 -42.11 -22.51 -9.83
C CYS A 564 -40.73 -22.59 -10.51
N ARG A 565 -40.02 -23.68 -10.24
CA ARG A 565 -38.66 -23.91 -10.78
C ARG A 565 -38.74 -24.08 -12.31
N PRO A 566 -37.84 -23.45 -13.08
CA PRO A 566 -37.60 -23.82 -14.47
C PRO A 566 -37.10 -25.25 -14.57
N THR A 567 -37.70 -26.03 -15.47
CA THR A 567 -37.31 -27.43 -15.73
C THR A 567 -35.89 -27.52 -16.32
N GLU A 568 -35.42 -26.43 -16.94
CA GLU A 568 -34.07 -26.28 -17.50
C GLU A 568 -32.98 -26.17 -16.41
N MET A 569 -33.36 -26.18 -15.13
CA MET A 569 -32.47 -25.99 -13.97
C MET A 569 -32.56 -27.12 -12.92
N ASP A 570 -33.07 -28.31 -13.28
CA ASP A 570 -33.28 -29.40 -12.31
C ASP A 570 -32.01 -29.88 -11.58
N ASP A 571 -30.81 -29.69 -12.16
CA ASP A 571 -29.51 -29.96 -11.50
C ASP A 571 -29.01 -28.83 -10.56
N VAL A 572 -29.70 -27.68 -10.50
CA VAL A 572 -29.26 -26.51 -9.71
C VAL A 572 -30.02 -26.42 -8.39
N ALA A 573 -29.40 -26.95 -7.33
CA ALA A 573 -29.96 -27.00 -5.98
C ALA A 573 -30.47 -25.61 -5.49
N THR A 574 -31.79 -25.48 -5.39
CA THR A 574 -32.44 -24.29 -4.82
C THR A 574 -32.32 -24.30 -3.30
N LEU A 575 -31.18 -23.83 -2.80
CA LEU A 575 -30.92 -23.68 -1.37
C LEU A 575 -31.39 -22.30 -0.88
N LYS A 576 -32.14 -22.30 0.23
CA LYS A 576 -32.34 -21.09 1.07
C LYS A 576 -31.01 -20.74 1.74
N GLU A 577 -30.17 -20.02 1.02
CA GLU A 577 -28.89 -19.55 1.55
C GLU A 577 -29.04 -18.20 2.24
N SER A 578 -28.73 -18.19 3.54
CA SER A 578 -28.70 -17.03 4.41
C SER A 578 -27.76 -15.93 3.92
N CYS A 579 -26.59 -16.26 3.38
CA CYS A 579 -25.63 -15.27 2.89
C CYS A 579 -26.17 -14.47 1.69
N LEU A 580 -26.72 -15.14 0.67
CA LEU A 580 -27.40 -14.46 -0.43
C LEU A 580 -28.69 -13.74 0.01
N ASP A 581 -29.39 -14.21 1.06
CA ASP A 581 -30.51 -13.48 1.67
C ASP A 581 -30.03 -12.20 2.39
N GLN A 582 -28.86 -12.22 3.05
CA GLN A 582 -28.23 -11.04 3.66
C GLN A 582 -27.81 -10.02 2.59
N VAL A 583 -27.20 -10.48 1.50
CA VAL A 583 -26.87 -9.64 0.33
C VAL A 583 -28.14 -8.99 -0.22
N LEU A 584 -29.19 -9.78 -0.48
CA LEU A 584 -30.50 -9.28 -0.92
C LEU A 584 -31.10 -8.27 0.08
N ALA A 585 -31.11 -8.56 1.38
CA ALA A 585 -31.63 -7.65 2.40
C ALA A 585 -30.82 -6.34 2.51
N SER A 586 -29.50 -6.38 2.23
CA SER A 586 -28.64 -5.19 2.21
C SER A 586 -28.93 -4.27 1.02
N VAL A 587 -29.33 -4.85 -0.13
CA VAL A 587 -29.73 -4.11 -1.34
C VAL A 587 -31.17 -3.60 -1.22
N TYR A 588 -32.09 -4.45 -0.75
CA TYR A 588 -33.53 -4.16 -0.68
C TYR A 588 -33.99 -3.82 0.73
N LYS A 589 -33.47 -2.73 1.28
CA LYS A 589 -34.12 -2.09 2.44
C LYS A 589 -35.52 -1.62 2.02
N GLN A 590 -36.55 -2.15 2.68
CA GLN A 590 -37.96 -1.69 2.72
C GLN A 590 -38.96 -2.16 1.65
N GLU A 591 -38.66 -3.10 0.73
CA GLU A 591 -39.71 -3.70 -0.11
C GLU A 591 -40.23 -5.04 0.45
N LYS A 592 -41.53 -5.09 0.79
CA LYS A 592 -42.25 -6.34 1.05
C LYS A 592 -42.52 -7.02 -0.30
N LEU A 593 -41.72 -8.04 -0.60
CA LEU A 593 -41.85 -8.90 -1.78
C LEU A 593 -42.64 -10.17 -1.42
N ASP A 594 -43.51 -10.63 -2.31
CA ASP A 594 -44.37 -11.80 -2.05
C ASP A 594 -43.70 -13.12 -2.43
N CYS A 595 -42.86 -13.11 -3.47
CA CYS A 595 -42.06 -14.25 -3.90
C CYS A 595 -40.67 -13.79 -4.37
N ILE A 596 -39.65 -14.58 -4.06
CA ILE A 596 -38.27 -14.39 -4.49
C ILE A 596 -37.73 -15.73 -4.98
N PHE A 597 -37.18 -15.76 -6.19
CA PHE A 597 -36.54 -16.93 -6.79
C PHE A 597 -35.13 -16.57 -7.27
N ARG A 598 -34.18 -17.51 -7.17
CA ARG A 598 -32.78 -17.28 -7.54
C ARG A 598 -32.36 -18.20 -8.70
N LEU A 599 -31.83 -17.58 -9.74
CA LEU A 599 -31.20 -18.23 -10.88
C LEU A 599 -29.68 -18.15 -10.64
N CYS A 600 -29.10 -19.21 -10.08
CA CYS A 600 -27.65 -19.36 -9.94
C CYS A 600 -27.09 -20.20 -11.10
N GLY A 601 -25.79 -20.04 -11.40
CA GLY A 601 -25.14 -20.87 -12.42
C GLY A 601 -25.53 -20.48 -13.85
N LEU A 602 -25.82 -19.19 -14.09
CA LEU A 602 -26.28 -18.71 -15.42
C LEU A 602 -25.29 -19.05 -16.55
N GLN A 603 -24.00 -19.27 -16.25
CA GLN A 603 -22.99 -19.71 -17.21
C GLN A 603 -23.29 -21.09 -17.84
N LYS A 604 -24.09 -21.93 -17.16
CA LYS A 604 -24.46 -23.28 -17.60
C LYS A 604 -25.67 -23.29 -18.53
N ILE A 605 -26.44 -22.20 -18.55
CA ILE A 605 -27.71 -22.11 -19.27
C ILE A 605 -27.45 -21.97 -20.77
N GLN A 606 -27.90 -22.94 -21.56
CA GLN A 606 -27.64 -22.98 -23.01
C GLN A 606 -28.79 -22.41 -23.87
N THR A 607 -30.02 -22.38 -23.32
CA THR A 607 -31.27 -21.98 -23.97
C THR A 607 -31.94 -20.80 -23.24
N ASP A 608 -33.07 -20.33 -23.74
CA ASP A 608 -33.97 -19.47 -22.96
C ASP A 608 -34.52 -20.24 -21.75
N VAL A 609 -34.91 -19.52 -20.69
CA VAL A 609 -35.41 -20.08 -19.43
C VAL A 609 -36.89 -19.79 -19.28
N VAL A 610 -37.73 -20.80 -19.07
CA VAL A 610 -39.16 -20.61 -18.81
C VAL A 610 -39.43 -20.51 -17.30
N LEU A 611 -39.87 -19.34 -16.85
CA LEU A 611 -40.41 -19.17 -15.50
C LEU A 611 -41.91 -19.47 -15.49
N GLN A 612 -42.36 -20.32 -14.58
CA GLN A 612 -43.79 -20.57 -14.35
C GLN A 612 -44.24 -19.92 -13.04
N LEU A 613 -45.36 -19.20 -13.08
CA LEU A 613 -46.01 -18.56 -11.94
C LEU A 613 -47.36 -19.23 -11.68
N ASP A 614 -47.55 -19.75 -10.48
CA ASP A 614 -48.80 -20.39 -10.07
C ASP A 614 -49.51 -19.49 -9.04
N LEU A 615 -50.72 -19.04 -9.38
CA LEU A 615 -51.56 -18.19 -8.55
C LEU A 615 -52.71 -19.00 -7.95
N HIS A 616 -52.65 -19.24 -6.65
CA HIS A 616 -53.73 -19.87 -5.90
C HIS A 616 -54.64 -18.80 -5.28
N TYR A 617 -55.94 -18.88 -5.51
CA TYR A 617 -56.91 -17.95 -4.91
C TYR A 617 -58.26 -18.63 -4.64
N THR A 618 -59.10 -17.99 -3.83
CA THR A 618 -60.50 -18.37 -3.62
C THR A 618 -61.41 -17.41 -4.38
N GLN A 619 -62.26 -17.93 -5.27
CA GLN A 619 -63.20 -17.11 -6.02
C GLN A 619 -64.46 -16.84 -5.20
N LEU A 620 -64.82 -15.57 -5.00
CA LEU A 620 -65.85 -15.19 -4.01
C LEU A 620 -67.27 -15.59 -4.42
N SER A 621 -67.56 -15.69 -5.73
CA SER A 621 -68.87 -16.10 -6.25
C SER A 621 -69.17 -17.59 -6.04
N THR A 622 -68.16 -18.46 -6.15
CA THR A 622 -68.30 -19.93 -6.06
C THR A 622 -67.80 -20.50 -4.75
N LYS A 623 -67.02 -19.73 -3.97
CA LYS A 623 -66.25 -20.17 -2.78
C LYS A 623 -65.27 -21.33 -3.05
N GLN A 624 -64.94 -21.59 -4.32
CA GLN A 624 -63.99 -22.62 -4.71
C GLN A 624 -62.56 -22.05 -4.71
N ARG A 625 -61.59 -22.88 -4.31
CA ARG A 625 -60.17 -22.57 -4.47
C ARG A 625 -59.70 -23.00 -5.87
N THR A 626 -59.07 -22.09 -6.57
CA THR A 626 -58.59 -22.24 -7.95
C THR A 626 -57.07 -22.05 -7.98
N CYS A 627 -56.42 -22.62 -9.00
CA CYS A 627 -55.03 -22.36 -9.35
C CYS A 627 -54.99 -21.97 -10.83
N GLU A 628 -54.37 -20.84 -11.15
CA GLU A 628 -54.04 -20.44 -12.52
C GLU A 628 -52.52 -20.46 -12.68
N SER A 629 -52.02 -21.00 -13.79
CA SER A 629 -50.59 -21.08 -14.09
C SER A 629 -50.25 -20.22 -15.31
N LEU A 630 -49.13 -19.51 -15.25
CA LEU A 630 -48.72 -18.55 -16.29
C LEU A 630 -47.22 -18.61 -16.53
N GLN A 631 -46.81 -18.73 -17.79
CA GLN A 631 -45.39 -18.86 -18.16
C GLN A 631 -44.83 -17.56 -18.76
N THR A 632 -43.59 -17.22 -18.40
CA THR A 632 -42.83 -16.11 -18.98
C THR A 632 -41.41 -16.55 -19.28
N THR A 633 -40.98 -16.36 -20.53
CA THR A 633 -39.62 -16.68 -20.98
C THR A 633 -38.64 -15.55 -20.65
N LEU A 634 -37.48 -15.92 -20.12
CA LEU A 634 -36.27 -15.09 -20.03
C LEU A 634 -35.31 -15.49 -21.15
N GLN A 635 -34.96 -14.53 -22.01
CA GLN A 635 -34.05 -14.80 -23.12
C GLN A 635 -32.61 -14.99 -22.63
N LYS A 636 -31.91 -15.99 -23.18
CA LYS A 636 -30.51 -16.31 -22.85
C LYS A 636 -29.56 -15.12 -23.03
N SER A 637 -29.83 -14.28 -24.04
CA SER A 637 -29.11 -13.03 -24.30
C SER A 637 -29.09 -12.07 -23.11
N LEU A 638 -30.12 -12.10 -22.27
CA LEU A 638 -30.27 -11.28 -21.07
C LEU A 638 -29.69 -11.94 -19.81
N LEU A 639 -29.40 -13.24 -19.87
CA LEU A 639 -28.94 -14.05 -18.72
C LEU A 639 -27.41 -14.23 -18.65
N GLY A 640 -26.70 -14.02 -19.76
CA GLY A 640 -25.26 -14.28 -19.82
C GLY A 640 -24.55 -13.46 -20.91
N GLN A 641 -24.58 -12.13 -20.80
CA GLN A 641 -23.90 -11.26 -21.77
C GLN A 641 -22.39 -11.54 -21.88
N PHE A 642 -21.75 -11.89 -20.75
CA PHE A 642 -20.33 -12.26 -20.71
C PHE A 642 -20.02 -13.56 -21.49
N PHE A 643 -20.87 -14.60 -21.38
CA PHE A 643 -20.61 -15.92 -22.00
C PHE A 643 -21.16 -16.06 -23.44
N ASN A 644 -21.94 -15.11 -23.96
CA ASN A 644 -22.64 -15.25 -25.26
C ASN A 644 -22.03 -14.45 -26.43
N GLN A 645 -20.96 -13.67 -26.25
CA GLN A 645 -20.36 -12.94 -27.37
C GLN A 645 -19.61 -13.89 -28.32
N LYS A 646 -20.16 -14.07 -29.53
CA LYS A 646 -19.40 -14.55 -30.69
C LYS A 646 -18.40 -13.47 -31.13
N ASN A 647 -17.22 -13.90 -31.57
CA ASN A 647 -16.16 -13.05 -32.10
C ASN A 647 -16.69 -11.92 -33.00
N TYR A 648 -16.43 -10.66 -32.63
CA TYR A 648 -16.53 -9.54 -33.56
C TYR A 648 -15.23 -9.43 -34.36
N SER A 649 -15.36 -9.59 -35.68
CA SER A 649 -14.28 -9.43 -36.65
C SER A 649 -13.79 -7.98 -36.73
N GLN A 650 -12.50 -7.80 -37.01
CA GLN A 650 -11.82 -6.49 -37.07
C GLN A 650 -12.55 -5.48 -37.99
N PRO A 651 -12.57 -4.18 -37.64
CA PRO A 651 -12.99 -3.14 -38.57
C PRO A 651 -11.96 -2.97 -39.70
N ASP A 652 -12.47 -2.83 -40.91
CA ASP A 652 -11.73 -2.85 -42.17
C ASP A 652 -10.75 -1.67 -42.29
N SER A 653 -9.46 -1.94 -42.52
CA SER A 653 -8.39 -0.93 -42.49
C SER A 653 -8.10 -0.32 -43.86
N GLN A 654 -9.14 0.17 -44.53
CA GLN A 654 -9.02 0.98 -45.76
C GLN A 654 -9.84 2.27 -45.74
N ARG A 655 -9.30 3.32 -45.06
CA ARG A 655 -9.53 4.73 -45.42
C ARG A 655 -8.58 5.67 -44.65
N THR A 656 -7.56 6.17 -45.33
CA THR A 656 -6.80 7.35 -44.91
C THR A 656 -7.51 8.63 -45.36
N PRO A 657 -7.73 9.60 -44.47
CA PRO A 657 -7.72 11.02 -44.82
C PRO A 657 -6.39 11.65 -44.34
N ALA A 658 -5.79 12.49 -45.18
CA ALA A 658 -4.52 13.16 -44.91
C ALA A 658 -4.71 14.59 -44.37
N CYS A 659 -3.64 15.11 -43.77
CA CYS A 659 -3.39 16.53 -43.44
C CYS A 659 -4.26 17.15 -42.31
N ALA A 660 -3.78 18.12 -41.53
CA ALA A 660 -2.50 18.84 -41.56
C ALA A 660 -1.98 19.18 -40.14
N VAL A 661 -0.67 19.26 -39.98
CA VAL A 661 0.00 19.95 -38.85
C VAL A 661 0.71 21.19 -39.39
N SER A 662 0.51 22.33 -38.73
CA SER A 662 1.13 23.64 -39.00
C SER A 662 0.77 24.56 -37.83
N MET A 663 1.63 25.37 -37.19
CA MET A 663 3.10 25.59 -37.15
C MET A 663 3.35 26.23 -35.73
N CYS A 664 4.53 26.61 -35.21
CA CYS A 664 5.85 26.97 -35.77
C CYS A 664 7.01 26.47 -34.86
N LEU A 665 8.19 26.32 -35.47
CA LEU A 665 9.51 26.26 -34.82
C LEU A 665 10.23 27.61 -34.95
N GLN A 666 11.14 27.90 -34.01
CA GLN A 666 12.35 28.76 -34.09
C GLN A 666 13.30 28.30 -32.95
N ASP A 667 14.64 28.33 -32.96
CA ASP A 667 15.72 28.37 -33.98
C ASP A 667 17.09 28.17 -33.24
N ALA A 668 18.23 27.76 -33.80
CA ALA A 668 18.58 27.25 -35.14
C ALA A 668 19.86 26.35 -35.13
N SER A 669 19.98 25.51 -36.18
CA SER A 669 21.15 24.97 -36.92
C SER A 669 22.62 24.95 -36.39
N ALA A 670 23.32 23.82 -36.65
CA ALA A 670 24.67 23.77 -37.25
C ALA A 670 25.11 22.35 -37.72
N LEU A 671 25.50 22.22 -39.00
CA LEU A 671 26.39 21.24 -39.70
C LEU A 671 26.66 19.84 -39.05
N SER A 672 26.60 18.69 -39.75
CA SER A 672 27.40 18.37 -40.96
C SER A 672 27.05 16.98 -41.56
N THR A 673 27.54 16.75 -42.77
CA THR A 673 27.42 15.63 -43.75
C THR A 673 27.57 14.17 -43.27
N GLY A 674 26.90 13.23 -43.96
CA GLY A 674 27.15 11.76 -43.91
C GLY A 674 28.30 11.29 -44.83
N PRO A 675 28.35 10.05 -45.39
CA PRO A 675 27.28 9.01 -45.44
C PRO A 675 27.70 7.52 -45.23
N LYS A 676 26.67 6.65 -45.19
CA LYS A 676 26.54 5.21 -45.59
C LYS A 676 27.77 4.31 -45.83
N GLY A 677 27.70 3.07 -45.29
CA GLY A 677 28.41 1.86 -45.78
C GLY A 677 28.22 0.65 -44.84
N GLN A 678 27.21 -0.21 -45.06
CA GLN A 678 27.33 -1.59 -45.56
C GLN A 678 28.10 -2.61 -44.67
N ALA A 679 27.39 -3.69 -44.29
CA ALA A 679 27.98 -4.94 -43.79
C ALA A 679 28.57 -5.79 -44.94
N PRO A 680 29.35 -6.84 -44.61
CA PRO A 680 28.82 -8.17 -44.94
C PRO A 680 29.10 -9.28 -43.90
N LEU A 681 28.38 -10.39 -44.08
CA LEU A 681 28.48 -11.62 -43.29
C LEU A 681 29.83 -12.36 -43.46
N ARG A 682 30.16 -13.22 -42.48
CA ARG A 682 30.97 -14.43 -42.72
C ARG A 682 30.47 -15.65 -41.94
N THR A 683 30.28 -16.74 -42.68
CA THR A 683 30.31 -18.14 -42.27
C THR A 683 31.75 -18.55 -41.83
N GLY A 684 32.04 -19.68 -41.19
CA GLY A 684 31.22 -20.77 -40.63
C GLY A 684 32.08 -22.02 -40.29
N SER A 685 31.57 -22.88 -39.40
CA SER A 685 31.85 -24.34 -39.21
C SER A 685 33.26 -24.92 -38.92
N GLY A 686 33.30 -25.90 -37.99
CA GLY A 686 34.33 -26.97 -37.83
C GLY A 686 34.99 -27.02 -36.44
N HIS A 687 35.21 -28.17 -35.77
CA HIS A 687 34.95 -29.59 -36.08
C HIS A 687 35.07 -30.50 -34.81
N SER A 688 34.33 -31.63 -34.77
CA SER A 688 34.63 -32.94 -34.11
C SER A 688 34.84 -33.03 -32.57
N LEU A 689 34.04 -33.75 -31.74
CA LEU A 689 33.82 -35.23 -31.57
C LEU A 689 34.99 -36.02 -30.91
N PRO A 690 34.79 -37.19 -30.23
CA PRO A 690 33.61 -37.73 -29.50
C PRO A 690 33.95 -38.44 -28.13
N SER A 691 32.94 -38.89 -27.35
CA SER A 691 33.08 -40.09 -26.46
C SER A 691 31.73 -40.77 -26.20
N SER A 692 31.74 -42.08 -25.94
CA SER A 692 30.63 -43.02 -26.22
C SER A 692 30.06 -43.77 -25.01
N ASN A 693 28.70 -43.82 -24.92
CA ASN A 693 27.82 -45.00 -24.68
C ASN A 693 27.93 -45.86 -23.39
N PRO A 694 26.92 -46.73 -23.03
CA PRO A 694 25.59 -46.97 -23.65
C PRO A 694 24.35 -47.04 -22.69
N SER A 695 23.13 -46.99 -23.25
CA SER A 695 21.86 -47.73 -22.90
C SER A 695 21.40 -47.87 -21.42
N ASN A 696 20.15 -47.61 -21.00
CA ASN A 696 18.88 -48.16 -21.55
C ASN A 696 17.61 -47.54 -20.90
N PHE A 697 16.51 -47.53 -21.66
CA PHE A 697 15.07 -47.47 -21.29
C PHE A 697 14.59 -47.10 -19.86
N SER A 698 13.81 -46.02 -19.77
CA SER A 698 12.46 -46.03 -19.18
C SER A 698 11.61 -44.92 -19.77
N SER A 699 10.35 -45.21 -20.12
CA SER A 699 9.42 -44.27 -20.77
C SER A 699 9.00 -43.14 -19.82
N GLU A 700 9.18 -41.89 -20.24
CA GLU A 700 8.53 -40.73 -19.59
C GLU A 700 7.18 -40.46 -20.28
N PRO A 701 6.10 -40.14 -19.53
CA PRO A 701 4.87 -39.65 -20.13
C PRO A 701 5.03 -38.17 -20.50
N GLU A 702 4.82 -37.84 -21.78
CA GLU A 702 4.63 -36.44 -22.19
C GLU A 702 3.27 -35.95 -21.66
N GLU A 703 3.27 -34.97 -20.74
CA GLU A 703 2.03 -34.37 -20.24
C GLU A 703 1.43 -33.40 -21.28
N ASN A 704 0.30 -33.81 -21.86
CA ASN A 704 -0.54 -32.98 -22.73
C ASN A 704 -1.25 -31.88 -21.91
N ASP A 705 -0.55 -30.79 -21.60
CA ASP A 705 -1.12 -29.62 -20.92
C ASP A 705 -0.90 -28.29 -21.69
N GLU A 706 -0.17 -28.36 -22.81
CA GLU A 706 -0.04 -27.27 -23.80
C GLU A 706 -1.29 -27.17 -24.71
N SER A 707 -2.15 -28.19 -24.79
CA SER A 707 -3.29 -28.21 -25.71
C SER A 707 -4.38 -27.21 -25.32
N ASP A 708 -4.98 -27.34 -24.15
CA ASP A 708 -6.34 -26.80 -23.92
C ASP A 708 -6.41 -25.27 -23.90
N LEU A 709 -5.34 -24.59 -23.46
CA LEU A 709 -5.25 -23.13 -23.47
C LEU A 709 -4.61 -22.54 -24.74
N SER A 710 -4.01 -23.37 -25.60
CA SER A 710 -3.29 -22.94 -26.81
C SER A 710 -4.05 -23.32 -28.08
N GLU A 711 -4.69 -24.49 -28.12
CA GLU A 711 -5.58 -24.93 -29.20
C GLU A 711 -6.84 -24.07 -29.25
N LEU A 712 -7.40 -23.65 -28.11
CA LEU A 712 -8.56 -22.76 -28.10
C LEU A 712 -8.22 -21.37 -28.68
N CYS A 713 -7.01 -20.86 -28.44
CA CYS A 713 -6.50 -19.67 -29.11
C CYS A 713 -6.12 -19.92 -30.59
N SER A 714 -5.58 -21.09 -30.93
CA SER A 714 -5.09 -21.41 -32.27
C SER A 714 -6.21 -21.79 -33.25
N ALA A 715 -7.27 -22.45 -32.79
CA ALA A 715 -8.43 -22.81 -33.59
C ALA A 715 -9.21 -21.56 -34.03
N LEU A 716 -9.31 -20.55 -33.16
CA LEU A 716 -9.92 -19.26 -33.49
C LEU A 716 -9.06 -18.42 -34.47
N LEU A 717 -7.75 -18.68 -34.56
CA LEU A 717 -6.84 -18.01 -35.50
C LEU A 717 -6.70 -18.71 -36.86
N ARG A 718 -7.18 -19.96 -37.01
CA ARG A 718 -7.10 -20.71 -38.30
C ARG A 718 -8.38 -20.64 -39.14
N ALA A 719 -9.44 -20.00 -38.66
CA ALA A 719 -10.69 -19.83 -39.40
C ALA A 719 -10.69 -18.56 -40.29
N GLY A 720 -9.77 -18.50 -41.26
CA GLY A 720 -9.78 -17.52 -42.36
C GLY A 720 -9.90 -18.24 -43.71
N PRO A 721 -10.58 -17.69 -44.72
CA PRO A 721 -10.95 -18.44 -45.92
C PRO A 721 -9.74 -18.79 -46.78
N GLY A 722 -9.74 -20.01 -47.34
CA GLY A 722 -8.75 -20.44 -48.32
C GLY A 722 -8.81 -19.60 -49.60
N GLN A 723 -7.65 -19.31 -50.17
CA GLN A 723 -7.54 -18.72 -51.50
C GLN A 723 -7.67 -19.82 -52.55
N ASP A 724 -8.72 -19.74 -53.37
CA ASP A 724 -8.72 -20.39 -54.68
C ASP A 724 -8.07 -19.46 -55.74
N HIS A 725 -7.20 -20.07 -56.54
CA HIS A 725 -6.65 -19.54 -57.80
C HIS A 725 -6.58 -20.72 -58.79
N PRO A 726 -6.82 -20.51 -60.10
CA PRO A 726 -7.27 -19.30 -60.81
C PRO A 726 -8.76 -19.32 -61.19
#